data_AF-K9CE85-F1
#
_entry.id   AF-K9CE85-F1
#
_cell.length_a   1.000
_cell.length_b   1.000
_cell.length_c   1.000
_cell.angle_alpha   90.00
_cell.angle_beta   90.00
_cell.angle_gamma   90.00
#
_symmetry.space_group_name_H-M   'P 1'
#
loop_
_entity.id
_entity.type
_entity.pdbx_description
1 polymer ?
#
loop_
_entity_poly.entity_id
_entity_poly.type
_entity_poly.pdbx_seq_one_letter_code
_entity_poly.pdbx_strand_id
1 'polypeptide(L)'
;MDDEQRYTAMTFGPGSYMVNANFEVGGIECHVLIGRYSSLGHRITFEIGLNHDTNQVTTYPFDDLIRSDETKLNHYDHVNRKQIIVGNDVWIGCDVTILGGVRIGNGAVIGAGAVIAKDVPPYAVMVGNPARVVKYRFDEETIRALQAIKWWNWPEEKIKENLALLKDPVRFIAEFSVPSENEPTDETADMMRGLRADGYKIYYFVPDFASGEAVWQNVILSYLQTYHARDRVGLLLALQQSKDCSMQTAQIGEALAARGGDAPLVFTHETEGAFSFPALRQADVFITTKEDISSQCVDYAADTGTVIRYGMDDAAILFARCPGDILGTALRDEERAHGESSRSALVQILSTPSFTGKEERLAREIAECKTFIGNLLLSEKIEDAMHRIRNIAEDIYYYNQFYTDVQLEGYLQQILRRLPEGKPAYEKSARARIVFYDAFGIETRGLAAIYLRALSKMDADILYVTNAEAQGRLNMLESILLGCDAQIYWLKAEPHTARYRDLCRVMAAFRPTIGFLYTTPYDVSGILAFMRFEGAMKRYQINLTDHAFWLGVNAFDVCLEFRDFGAALSRDHRGIAPEKLRKQPYYPIIDRDEPFAGYPFERAENDFIIFTGGFLYKSIDPEKTYYRLVGSLLAAFPQAKLWYAGYGDDTDLKELMAAYPGRVFHTAERKDLFQLLRHVDMYLNTSPQMGGLMTQYAALAGRPPFLLDPYAGSAGLLFHEEDLGVFFTDFEECRAALHRFVEDPSYRKELEERLKKYQLIITEDEFNENLEEILTRGMSRYPIRFPKVDMRFQEDLYLWRFIKDLPD
;
A
#
# COMPACT_ATOMS: atom_id res chain seq x y z
N MET A 1 -0.20 29.30 5.92
CA MET A 1 0.04 27.86 6.10
C MET A 1 0.66 27.35 4.82
N ASP A 2 1.58 26.42 4.96
CA ASP A 2 2.45 25.87 3.91
C ASP A 2 1.64 25.37 2.69
N ASP A 3 1.89 25.93 1.51
CA ASP A 3 1.20 25.60 0.24
C ASP A 3 1.50 24.16 -0.27
N GLU A 4 2.32 23.39 0.47
CA GLU A 4 2.78 22.05 0.08
C GLU A 4 2.02 20.86 0.72
N GLN A 5 1.11 21.08 1.69
CA GLN A 5 0.21 20.02 2.21
C GLN A 5 -1.24 20.27 1.77
N ARG A 6 -1.65 19.66 0.65
CA ARG A 6 -3.07 19.64 0.26
C ARG A 6 -3.83 18.68 1.19
N TYR A 7 -4.53 19.23 2.17
CA TYR A 7 -5.54 18.52 2.97
C TYR A 7 -6.93 19.03 2.62
N THR A 8 -7.95 18.18 2.72
CA THR A 8 -9.33 18.52 2.43
C THR A 8 -9.92 19.22 3.65
N ALA A 9 -9.88 20.55 3.66
CA ALA A 9 -10.51 21.37 4.70
C ALA A 9 -12.03 21.44 4.53
N MET A 10 -12.53 21.26 3.30
CA MET A 10 -13.95 21.40 2.97
C MET A 10 -14.33 20.64 1.72
N THR A 11 -15.50 20.00 1.76
CA THR A 11 -16.09 19.26 0.64
C THR A 11 -17.44 19.87 0.27
N PHE A 12 -17.63 20.14 -1.03
CA PHE A 12 -18.86 20.71 -1.59
C PHE A 12 -19.71 19.65 -2.27
N GLY A 13 -20.98 19.55 -1.85
CA GLY A 13 -21.99 18.85 -2.60
C GLY A 13 -22.28 19.56 -3.94
N PRO A 14 -22.67 18.81 -4.99
CA PRO A 14 -23.02 19.37 -6.29
C PRO A 14 -23.97 20.59 -6.22
N GLY A 15 -23.67 21.61 -7.02
CA GLY A 15 -24.45 22.85 -7.12
C GLY A 15 -24.22 23.87 -6.00
N SER A 16 -23.42 23.54 -4.98
CA SER A 16 -23.05 24.48 -3.92
C SER A 16 -21.87 25.36 -4.31
N TYR A 17 -21.84 26.58 -3.78
CA TYR A 17 -20.72 27.50 -3.96
C TYR A 17 -20.48 28.34 -2.70
N MET A 18 -19.25 28.84 -2.58
CA MET A 18 -18.85 29.78 -1.55
C MET A 18 -18.03 30.89 -2.17
N VAL A 19 -18.26 32.14 -1.77
CA VAL A 19 -17.49 33.24 -2.34
C VAL A 19 -16.11 33.39 -1.69
N ASN A 20 -16.04 33.50 -0.36
CA ASN A 20 -14.79 33.38 0.39
C ASN A 20 -15.02 33.10 1.88
N ALA A 21 -14.05 32.44 2.52
CA ALA A 21 -14.07 32.17 3.95
C ALA A 21 -12.66 32.17 4.56
N ASN A 22 -12.62 32.35 5.88
CA ASN A 22 -11.46 32.13 6.74
C ASN A 22 -11.64 30.80 7.48
N PHE A 23 -10.58 30.01 7.55
CA PHE A 23 -10.54 28.75 8.30
C PHE A 23 -9.61 28.92 9.50
N GLU A 24 -10.18 28.95 10.69
CA GLU A 24 -9.47 29.01 11.96
C GLU A 24 -9.59 27.62 12.59
N VAL A 25 -8.57 26.80 12.35
CA VAL A 25 -8.62 25.37 12.71
C VAL A 25 -7.45 24.97 13.60
N GLY A 26 -7.69 24.06 14.55
CA GLY A 26 -6.63 23.55 15.43
C GLY A 26 -5.83 22.38 14.85
N GLY A 27 -6.22 21.84 13.69
CA GLY A 27 -5.55 20.72 13.06
C GLY A 27 -6.06 20.40 11.65
N ILE A 28 -5.28 19.61 10.90
CA ILE A 28 -5.56 19.20 9.50
C ILE A 28 -6.78 18.26 9.38
N GLU A 29 -7.16 17.65 10.48
CA GLU A 29 -8.32 16.78 10.59
C GLU A 29 -9.64 17.56 10.64
N CYS A 30 -9.59 18.88 10.88
CA CYS A 30 -10.79 19.73 10.87
C CYS A 30 -11.41 19.80 9.47
N HIS A 31 -12.74 19.68 9.39
CA HIS A 31 -13.45 19.57 8.12
C HIS A 31 -14.79 20.31 8.11
N VAL A 32 -15.13 20.91 6.97
CA VAL A 32 -16.47 21.45 6.69
C VAL A 32 -17.13 20.66 5.56
N LEU A 33 -18.23 19.97 5.88
CA LEU A 33 -19.01 19.22 4.90
C LEU A 33 -20.21 20.05 4.45
N ILE A 34 -20.28 20.41 3.18
CA ILE A 34 -21.38 21.21 2.62
C ILE A 34 -22.25 20.32 1.73
N GLY A 35 -23.55 20.32 1.96
CA GLY A 35 -24.55 19.65 1.14
C GLY A 35 -24.67 20.27 -0.25
N ARG A 36 -25.73 19.90 -0.96
CA ARG A 36 -26.00 20.30 -2.35
C ARG A 36 -26.78 21.61 -2.44
N TYR A 37 -26.54 22.36 -3.52
CA TYR A 37 -27.25 23.60 -3.87
C TYR A 37 -27.25 24.71 -2.79
N SER A 38 -26.22 24.75 -1.94
CA SER A 38 -26.05 25.74 -0.88
C SER A 38 -25.25 26.96 -1.37
N SER A 39 -25.67 28.15 -0.93
CA SER A 39 -25.12 29.45 -1.32
C SER A 39 -24.45 30.13 -0.12
N LEU A 40 -23.11 30.14 -0.11
CA LEU A 40 -22.33 30.72 0.98
C LEU A 40 -21.72 32.06 0.56
N GLY A 41 -22.03 33.11 1.31
CA GLY A 41 -21.60 34.48 1.05
C GLY A 41 -20.11 34.75 1.31
N HIS A 42 -19.80 35.99 1.66
CA HIS A 42 -18.44 36.48 1.83
C HIS A 42 -17.98 36.52 3.28
N ARG A 43 -16.68 36.34 3.52
CA ARG A 43 -16.03 36.52 4.85
C ARG A 43 -16.68 35.65 5.94
N ILE A 44 -17.00 34.41 5.60
CA ILE A 44 -17.45 33.43 6.59
C ILE A 44 -16.23 32.94 7.37
N THR A 45 -16.31 32.84 8.69
CA THR A 45 -15.26 32.24 9.52
C THR A 45 -15.73 30.88 10.03
N PHE A 46 -14.97 29.83 9.72
CA PHE A 46 -15.14 28.51 10.32
C PHE A 46 -14.11 28.33 11.42
N GLU A 47 -14.57 28.22 12.67
CA GLU A 47 -13.71 28.07 13.85
C GLU A 47 -13.86 26.63 14.38
N ILE A 48 -12.87 25.76 14.14
CA ILE A 48 -12.98 24.32 14.37
C ILE A 48 -11.80 23.80 15.18
N GLY A 49 -12.09 23.06 16.25
CA GLY A 49 -11.03 22.38 16.99
C GLY A 49 -10.07 23.34 17.69
N LEU A 50 -10.55 24.44 18.26
CA LEU A 50 -9.74 25.43 19.01
C LEU A 50 -10.24 25.63 20.46
N ASN A 51 -11.06 24.71 20.98
CA ASN A 51 -11.62 24.82 22.33
C ASN A 51 -10.64 24.35 23.40
N HIS A 52 -10.75 24.96 24.58
CA HIS A 52 -10.07 24.56 25.81
C HIS A 52 -11.02 23.79 26.75
N ASP A 53 -10.47 22.89 27.56
CA ASP A 53 -11.26 22.20 28.60
C ASP A 53 -11.51 23.13 29.80
N THR A 54 -12.74 23.65 29.89
CA THR A 54 -13.15 24.57 30.95
C THR A 54 -13.49 23.88 32.27
N ASN A 55 -13.38 22.56 32.37
CA ASN A 55 -13.67 21.80 33.59
C ASN A 55 -12.43 21.58 34.47
N GLN A 56 -11.27 22.08 34.05
CA GLN A 56 -10.01 21.98 34.78
C GLN A 56 -9.77 23.21 35.65
N VAL A 57 -8.80 23.13 36.56
CA VAL A 57 -8.42 24.25 37.46
C VAL A 57 -7.95 25.48 36.67
N THR A 58 -7.46 25.28 35.44
CA THR A 58 -6.99 26.31 34.52
C THR A 58 -7.32 25.90 33.09
N THR A 59 -7.59 26.88 32.22
CA THR A 59 -7.73 26.65 30.77
C THR A 59 -6.39 26.75 30.03
N TYR A 60 -5.32 27.09 30.75
CA TYR A 60 -3.98 27.17 30.18
C TYR A 60 -3.42 25.75 29.92
N PRO A 61 -2.92 25.47 28.70
CA PRO A 61 -2.34 24.17 28.37
C PRO A 61 -0.95 24.01 29.02
N PHE A 62 -0.91 23.56 30.28
CA PHE A 62 0.36 23.32 30.99
C PHE A 62 1.25 22.28 30.31
N ASP A 63 0.68 21.42 29.46
CA ASP A 63 1.44 20.49 28.64
C ASP A 63 2.44 21.21 27.71
N ASP A 64 2.18 22.47 27.34
CA ASP A 64 3.06 23.31 26.49
C ASP A 64 4.32 23.76 27.24
N LEU A 65 4.28 23.79 28.57
CA LEU A 65 5.47 24.07 29.38
C LEU A 65 6.40 22.86 29.47
N ILE A 66 5.90 21.67 29.13
CA ILE A 66 6.63 20.39 29.23
C ILE A 66 7.00 19.84 27.84
N ARG A 67 6.18 20.12 26.82
CA ARG A 67 6.33 19.64 25.43
C ARG A 67 6.59 20.83 24.51
N SER A 68 7.80 20.96 23.98
CA SER A 68 8.14 21.94 22.93
C SER A 68 7.70 21.45 21.55
N ASP A 69 6.43 21.10 21.38
CA ASP A 69 5.89 20.68 20.08
C ASP A 69 5.25 21.87 19.36
N GLU A 70 6.05 22.59 18.56
CA GLU A 70 5.59 23.74 17.76
C GLU A 70 4.56 23.35 16.67
N THR A 71 4.26 22.06 16.47
CA THR A 71 3.38 21.57 15.41
C THR A 71 1.94 21.27 15.85
N LYS A 72 1.66 21.23 17.15
CA LYS A 72 0.30 21.11 17.69
C LYS A 72 -0.22 22.49 18.09
N LEU A 73 -1.26 22.96 17.39
CA LEU A 73 -1.98 24.19 17.74
C LEU A 73 -3.03 23.97 18.85
N ASN A 74 -3.37 22.72 19.18
CA ASN A 74 -4.39 22.40 20.19
C ASN A 74 -4.02 21.15 21.02
N HIS A 75 -4.31 21.21 22.33
CA HIS A 75 -3.90 20.25 23.36
C HIS A 75 -5.08 19.49 23.99
N TYR A 76 -6.32 19.78 23.59
CA TYR A 76 -7.55 19.22 24.20
C TYR A 76 -8.46 18.53 23.19
N ASP A 77 -7.97 17.50 22.51
CA ASP A 77 -8.73 16.77 21.48
C ASP A 77 -10.09 16.22 21.97
N HIS A 78 -10.19 15.81 23.24
CA HIS A 78 -11.40 15.22 23.83
C HIS A 78 -12.59 16.18 24.02
N VAL A 79 -12.37 17.50 23.92
CA VAL A 79 -13.47 18.50 23.97
C VAL A 79 -13.76 19.14 22.61
N ASN A 80 -13.00 18.76 21.57
CA ASN A 80 -13.05 19.40 20.27
C ASN A 80 -13.81 18.55 19.25
N ARG A 81 -14.93 19.08 18.75
CA ARG A 81 -15.62 18.53 17.59
C ARG A 81 -15.00 19.08 16.32
N LYS A 82 -14.52 18.19 15.47
CA LYS A 82 -13.63 18.51 14.33
C LYS A 82 -14.39 18.65 13.01
N GLN A 83 -15.73 18.58 13.00
CA GLN A 83 -16.53 18.74 11.79
C GLN A 83 -17.67 19.75 11.95
N ILE A 84 -17.86 20.59 10.93
CA ILE A 84 -19.09 21.38 10.70
C ILE A 84 -19.83 20.76 9.53
N ILE A 85 -21.15 20.64 9.64
CA ILE A 85 -22.00 20.10 8.56
C ILE A 85 -23.03 21.14 8.14
N VAL A 86 -23.00 21.55 6.88
CA VAL A 86 -24.00 22.41 6.25
C VAL A 86 -24.89 21.54 5.37
N GLY A 87 -26.21 21.59 5.58
CA GLY A 87 -27.18 20.84 4.79
C GLY A 87 -27.33 21.37 3.36
N ASN A 88 -28.40 20.91 2.71
CA ASN A 88 -28.75 21.24 1.33
C ASN A 88 -29.59 22.53 1.26
N ASP A 89 -29.53 23.29 0.16
CA ASP A 89 -30.29 24.54 -0.05
C ASP A 89 -30.09 25.58 1.08
N VAL A 90 -28.92 25.61 1.72
CA VAL A 90 -28.63 26.55 2.80
C VAL A 90 -28.13 27.87 2.21
N TRP A 91 -28.61 28.99 2.74
CA TRP A 91 -28.07 30.31 2.44
C TRP A 91 -27.36 30.92 3.66
N ILE A 92 -26.09 31.28 3.51
CA ILE A 92 -25.28 31.92 4.55
C ILE A 92 -24.88 33.31 4.09
N GLY A 93 -25.29 34.34 4.85
CA GLY A 93 -24.93 35.73 4.64
C GLY A 93 -23.45 36.01 4.90
N CYS A 94 -23.03 37.26 4.72
CA CYS A 94 -21.64 37.64 4.93
C CYS A 94 -21.28 37.78 6.42
N ASP A 95 -19.99 37.68 6.75
CA ASP A 95 -19.46 37.92 8.10
C ASP A 95 -20.07 36.98 9.17
N VAL A 96 -20.40 35.75 8.80
CA VAL A 96 -20.93 34.73 9.71
C VAL A 96 -19.78 33.93 10.32
N THR A 97 -19.83 33.68 11.63
CA THR A 97 -18.90 32.77 12.32
C THR A 97 -19.62 31.49 12.69
N ILE A 98 -19.03 30.34 12.38
CA ILE A 98 -19.60 29.01 12.66
C ILE A 98 -18.60 28.21 13.49
N LEU A 99 -19.03 27.76 14.66
CA LEU A 99 -18.19 26.99 15.58
C LEU A 99 -18.24 25.48 15.28
N GLY A 100 -17.14 24.80 15.57
CA GLY A 100 -16.95 23.37 15.38
C GLY A 100 -18.04 22.52 16.05
N GLY A 101 -18.47 21.46 15.36
CA GLY A 101 -19.49 20.53 15.85
C GLY A 101 -20.93 20.92 15.54
N VAL A 102 -21.17 22.05 14.86
CA VAL A 102 -22.52 22.49 14.48
C VAL A 102 -23.00 21.83 13.20
N ARG A 103 -24.30 21.51 13.17
CA ARG A 103 -25.07 21.15 11.98
C ARG A 103 -26.07 22.23 11.58
N ILE A 104 -26.07 22.61 10.31
CA ILE A 104 -27.04 23.53 9.73
C ILE A 104 -28.03 22.73 8.88
N GLY A 105 -29.29 22.66 9.29
CA GLY A 105 -30.32 21.88 8.59
C GLY A 105 -30.67 22.39 7.19
N ASN A 106 -31.23 21.51 6.35
CA ASN A 106 -31.54 21.85 4.96
C ASN A 106 -32.46 23.07 4.85
N GLY A 107 -32.25 23.92 3.86
CA GLY A 107 -33.06 25.10 3.61
C GLY A 107 -32.83 26.25 4.60
N ALA A 108 -31.96 26.11 5.60
CA ALA A 108 -31.75 27.16 6.59
C ALA A 108 -31.15 28.45 5.99
N VAL A 109 -31.45 29.58 6.64
CA VAL A 109 -30.92 30.90 6.29
C VAL A 109 -30.19 31.48 7.48
N ILE A 110 -28.91 31.78 7.29
CA ILE A 110 -28.09 32.45 8.30
C ILE A 110 -27.89 33.90 7.86
N GLY A 111 -28.43 34.84 8.62
CA GLY A 111 -28.26 36.27 8.34
C GLY A 111 -26.82 36.73 8.59
N ALA A 112 -26.45 37.83 7.94
CA ALA A 112 -25.11 38.40 8.04
C ALA A 112 -24.73 38.76 9.49
N GLY A 113 -23.45 38.60 9.84
CA GLY A 113 -22.93 38.92 11.18
C GLY A 113 -23.32 37.93 12.28
N ALA A 114 -23.91 36.78 11.94
CA ALA A 114 -24.39 35.82 12.94
C ALA A 114 -23.25 34.95 13.51
N VAL A 115 -23.33 34.60 14.79
CA VAL A 115 -22.44 33.61 15.43
C VAL A 115 -23.23 32.33 15.73
N ILE A 116 -22.92 31.29 14.97
CA ILE A 116 -23.56 29.98 15.03
C ILE A 116 -22.75 29.08 15.95
N ALA A 117 -23.25 28.89 17.18
CA ALA A 117 -22.65 28.05 18.22
C ALA A 117 -23.49 26.81 18.57
N LYS A 118 -24.62 26.60 17.88
CA LYS A 118 -25.55 25.48 18.10
C LYS A 118 -26.18 25.06 16.77
N ASP A 119 -26.68 23.83 16.72
CA ASP A 119 -27.39 23.29 15.56
C ASP A 119 -28.56 24.17 15.13
N VAL A 120 -28.72 24.30 13.81
CA VAL A 120 -29.75 25.12 13.18
C VAL A 120 -30.84 24.21 12.62
N PRO A 121 -32.12 24.36 13.02
CA PRO A 121 -33.19 23.55 12.48
C PRO A 121 -33.37 23.76 10.97
N PRO A 122 -33.89 22.77 10.24
CA PRO A 122 -34.14 22.94 8.82
C PRO A 122 -35.13 24.07 8.52
N TYR A 123 -34.88 24.80 7.42
CA TYR A 123 -35.64 25.98 6.99
C TYR A 123 -35.74 27.14 8.00
N ALA A 124 -35.01 27.07 9.12
CA ALA A 124 -34.95 28.14 10.10
C ALA A 124 -34.19 29.35 9.53
N VAL A 125 -34.61 30.55 9.93
CA VAL A 125 -33.90 31.80 9.69
C VAL A 125 -33.27 32.23 11.00
N MET A 126 -31.94 32.22 11.07
CA MET A 126 -31.17 32.59 12.27
C MET A 126 -30.35 33.84 12.07
N VAL A 127 -30.36 34.74 13.05
CA VAL A 127 -29.58 35.99 13.04
C VAL A 127 -29.03 36.33 14.42
N GLY A 128 -27.99 37.16 14.48
CA GLY A 128 -27.44 37.75 15.71
C GLY A 128 -26.23 37.02 16.30
N ASN A 129 -25.66 37.60 17.36
CA ASN A 129 -24.56 37.03 18.14
C ASN A 129 -24.93 37.08 19.64
N PRO A 130 -25.23 35.93 20.29
CA PRO A 130 -25.31 34.58 19.70
C PRO A 130 -26.56 34.42 18.84
N ALA A 131 -26.49 33.63 17.76
CA ALA A 131 -27.59 33.53 16.81
C ALA A 131 -28.84 32.88 17.40
N ARG A 132 -30.02 33.34 16.97
CA ARG A 132 -31.33 32.82 17.40
C ARG A 132 -32.27 32.67 16.20
N VAL A 133 -33.17 31.70 16.27
CA VAL A 133 -34.25 31.54 15.28
C VAL A 133 -35.20 32.73 15.39
N VAL A 134 -35.36 33.49 14.31
CA VAL A 134 -36.29 34.63 14.24
C VAL A 134 -37.58 34.28 13.49
N LYS A 135 -37.52 33.34 12.55
CA LYS A 135 -38.67 32.77 11.84
C LYS A 135 -38.26 31.49 11.10
N TYR A 136 -39.21 30.84 10.44
CA TYR A 136 -38.96 29.81 9.43
C TYR A 136 -39.28 30.36 8.03
N ARG A 137 -38.67 29.79 6.98
CA ARG A 137 -38.98 30.15 5.57
C ARG A 137 -40.41 29.78 5.18
N PHE A 138 -40.93 28.68 5.73
CA PHE A 138 -42.25 28.13 5.44
C PHE A 138 -42.94 27.65 6.72
N ASP A 139 -44.23 27.29 6.63
CA ASP A 139 -44.95 26.59 7.69
C ASP A 139 -44.45 25.14 7.87
N GLU A 140 -44.83 24.51 8.99
CA GLU A 140 -44.34 23.18 9.37
C GLU A 140 -44.74 22.09 8.36
N GLU A 141 -45.93 22.18 7.77
CA GLU A 141 -46.43 21.20 6.79
C GLU A 141 -45.60 21.26 5.51
N THR A 142 -45.35 22.47 5.01
CA THR A 142 -44.48 22.73 3.86
C THR A 142 -43.06 22.25 4.12
N ILE A 143 -42.50 22.53 5.30
CA ILE A 143 -41.17 22.06 5.69
C ILE A 143 -41.11 20.54 5.67
N ARG A 144 -42.09 19.87 6.30
CA ARG A 144 -42.16 18.41 6.35
C ARG A 144 -42.26 17.81 4.96
N ALA A 145 -43.09 18.38 4.08
CA ALA A 145 -43.21 17.94 2.70
C ALA A 145 -41.88 18.08 1.94
N LEU A 146 -41.20 19.22 2.03
CA LEU A 146 -39.93 19.42 1.34
C LEU A 146 -38.80 18.52 1.89
N GLN A 147 -38.78 18.27 3.20
CA GLN A 147 -37.85 17.32 3.82
C GLN A 147 -38.12 15.87 3.43
N ALA A 148 -39.36 15.52 3.07
CA ALA A 148 -39.70 14.21 2.53
C ALA A 148 -39.34 14.11 1.04
N ILE A 149 -39.56 15.18 0.26
CA ILE A 149 -39.29 15.21 -1.18
C ILE A 149 -37.77 15.14 -1.47
N LYS A 150 -36.94 15.79 -0.64
CA LYS A 150 -35.45 15.84 -0.76
C LYS A 150 -34.98 16.07 -2.20
N TRP A 151 -35.52 17.08 -2.87
CA TRP A 151 -35.32 17.33 -4.30
C TRP A 151 -33.85 17.51 -4.70
N TRP A 152 -33.00 17.94 -3.79
CA TRP A 152 -31.55 18.07 -3.96
C TRP A 152 -30.84 16.74 -4.20
N ASN A 153 -31.46 15.60 -3.86
CA ASN A 153 -30.96 14.26 -4.14
C ASN A 153 -31.40 13.72 -5.50
N TRP A 154 -32.28 14.42 -6.24
CA TRP A 154 -32.73 13.99 -7.55
C TRP A 154 -31.60 14.04 -8.60
N PRO A 155 -31.68 13.21 -9.66
CA PRO A 155 -30.87 13.39 -10.86
C PRO A 155 -31.00 14.81 -11.42
N GLU A 156 -29.91 15.35 -11.96
CA GLU A 156 -29.85 16.74 -12.44
C GLU A 156 -30.88 16.99 -13.56
N GLU A 157 -31.13 15.98 -14.40
CA GLU A 157 -32.11 15.99 -15.47
C GLU A 157 -33.52 16.23 -14.92
N LYS A 158 -33.89 15.51 -13.86
CA LYS A 158 -35.19 15.70 -13.18
C LYS A 158 -35.31 17.10 -12.59
N ILE A 159 -34.22 17.66 -12.06
CA ILE A 159 -34.22 19.05 -11.56
C ILE A 159 -34.44 20.03 -12.71
N LYS A 160 -33.73 19.86 -13.84
CA LYS A 160 -33.85 20.70 -15.03
C LYS A 160 -35.25 20.67 -15.64
N GLU A 161 -35.88 19.50 -15.72
CA GLU A 161 -37.25 19.33 -16.21
C GLU A 161 -38.28 20.05 -15.32
N ASN A 162 -37.99 20.21 -14.04
CA ASN A 162 -38.92 20.75 -13.04
C ASN A 162 -38.57 22.16 -12.55
N LEU A 163 -37.70 22.89 -13.24
CA LEU A 163 -37.26 24.25 -12.86
C LEU A 163 -38.41 25.26 -12.67
N ALA A 164 -39.49 25.12 -13.45
CA ALA A 164 -40.66 25.97 -13.30
C ALA A 164 -41.41 25.70 -11.98
N LEU A 165 -41.50 24.43 -11.58
CA LEU A 165 -42.15 24.02 -10.33
C LEU A 165 -41.31 24.41 -9.11
N LEU A 166 -39.96 24.35 -9.18
CA LEU A 166 -39.08 24.77 -8.08
C LEU A 166 -39.26 26.24 -7.65
N LYS A 167 -39.88 27.08 -8.49
CA LYS A 167 -40.22 28.48 -8.17
C LYS A 167 -41.60 28.66 -7.54
N ASP A 168 -42.39 27.60 -7.45
CA ASP A 168 -43.76 27.59 -6.91
C ASP A 168 -43.89 26.44 -5.89
N PRO A 169 -43.58 26.68 -4.60
CA PRO A 169 -43.57 25.64 -3.57
C PRO A 169 -44.91 24.90 -3.43
N VAL A 170 -46.03 25.60 -3.63
CA VAL A 170 -47.38 25.01 -3.50
C VAL A 170 -47.61 23.99 -4.61
N ARG A 171 -47.35 24.36 -5.87
CA ARG A 171 -47.49 23.44 -7.00
C ARG A 171 -46.45 22.32 -6.94
N PHE A 172 -45.24 22.63 -6.54
CA PHE A 172 -44.17 21.65 -6.38
C PHE A 172 -44.56 20.55 -5.38
N ILE A 173 -45.06 20.95 -4.21
CA ILE A 173 -45.50 20.01 -3.17
C ILE A 173 -46.70 19.21 -3.65
N ALA A 174 -47.68 19.86 -4.30
CA ALA A 174 -48.86 19.17 -4.84
C ALA A 174 -48.50 18.08 -5.86
N GLU A 175 -47.47 18.31 -6.68
CA GLU A 175 -46.99 17.35 -7.69
C GLU A 175 -46.20 16.19 -7.08
N PHE A 176 -45.31 16.48 -6.11
CA PHE A 176 -44.30 15.51 -5.65
C PHE A 176 -44.52 14.94 -4.26
N SER A 177 -45.50 15.44 -3.50
CA SER A 177 -45.86 14.87 -2.20
C SER A 177 -46.72 13.62 -2.40
N VAL A 178 -46.09 12.55 -2.85
CA VAL A 178 -46.69 11.22 -2.91
C VAL A 178 -46.25 10.46 -1.65
N PRO A 179 -47.15 9.79 -0.92
CA PRO A 179 -46.75 8.85 0.12
C PRO A 179 -45.85 7.78 -0.52
N SER A 180 -44.68 7.53 0.07
CA SER A 180 -43.79 6.44 -0.35
C SER A 180 -44.53 5.11 -0.19
N GLU A 181 -45.12 4.57 -1.26
CA GLU A 181 -45.69 3.23 -1.28
C GLU A 181 -44.57 2.20 -1.33
N ASN A 182 -44.43 1.46 -0.22
CA ASN A 182 -43.52 0.34 0.01
C ASN A 182 -42.03 0.68 -0.15
N GLU A 183 -41.37 0.92 0.98
CA GLU A 183 -39.91 0.88 1.06
C GLU A 183 -39.43 -0.50 0.55
N PRO A 184 -38.36 -0.54 -0.26
CA PRO A 184 -37.77 -1.80 -0.68
C PRO A 184 -37.37 -2.61 0.56
N THR A 185 -37.74 -3.90 0.57
CA THR A 185 -37.32 -4.84 1.61
C THR A 185 -35.81 -4.97 1.59
N ASP A 186 -35.16 -4.66 2.71
CA ASP A 186 -33.72 -4.76 2.90
C ASP A 186 -33.44 -5.74 4.05
N GLU A 187 -32.86 -6.89 3.70
CA GLU A 187 -32.50 -7.95 4.64
C GLU A 187 -31.52 -7.47 5.72
N THR A 188 -30.66 -6.48 5.40
CA THR A 188 -29.72 -5.89 6.36
C THR A 188 -30.45 -5.01 7.37
N ALA A 189 -31.48 -4.29 6.93
CA ALA A 189 -32.33 -3.53 7.84
C ALA A 189 -33.10 -4.46 8.81
N ASP A 190 -33.57 -5.61 8.34
CA ASP A 190 -34.20 -6.65 9.20
C ASP A 190 -33.20 -7.23 10.22
N MET A 191 -32.00 -7.57 9.78
CA MET A 191 -30.93 -8.03 10.67
C MET A 191 -30.58 -6.98 11.74
N MET A 192 -30.42 -5.71 11.34
CA MET A 192 -30.15 -4.61 12.28
C MET A 192 -31.29 -4.44 13.29
N ARG A 193 -32.55 -4.60 12.88
CA ARG A 193 -33.70 -4.62 13.82
C ARG A 193 -33.57 -5.76 14.83
N GLY A 194 -33.18 -6.95 14.39
CA GLY A 194 -32.93 -8.10 15.27
C GLY A 194 -31.81 -7.83 16.28
N LEU A 195 -30.65 -7.37 15.81
CA LEU A 195 -29.52 -7.03 16.69
C LEU A 195 -29.88 -5.95 17.72
N ARG A 196 -30.64 -4.93 17.33
CA ARG A 196 -31.12 -3.89 18.26
C ARG A 196 -32.11 -4.42 19.28
N ALA A 197 -33.00 -5.31 18.88
CA ALA A 197 -33.89 -6.01 19.82
C ALA A 197 -33.10 -6.83 20.85
N ASP A 198 -31.94 -7.38 20.44
CA ASP A 198 -30.98 -8.07 21.31
C ASP A 198 -30.07 -7.12 22.12
N GLY A 199 -30.35 -5.82 22.10
CA GLY A 199 -29.66 -4.79 22.87
C GLY A 199 -28.35 -4.29 22.26
N TYR A 200 -28.05 -4.59 20.99
CA TYR A 200 -26.87 -4.03 20.32
C TYR A 200 -27.10 -2.58 19.91
N LYS A 201 -26.10 -1.74 20.19
CA LYS A 201 -25.96 -0.41 19.57
C LYS A 201 -25.23 -0.53 18.25
N ILE A 202 -25.80 -0.02 17.16
CA ILE A 202 -25.25 -0.17 15.82
C ILE A 202 -24.71 1.15 15.28
N TYR A 203 -23.44 1.11 14.89
CA TYR A 203 -22.74 2.16 14.14
C TYR A 203 -22.79 1.81 12.66
N TYR A 204 -23.28 2.74 11.84
CA TYR A 204 -23.27 2.63 10.38
C TYR A 204 -22.14 3.48 9.82
N PHE A 205 -21.34 2.91 8.94
CA PHE A 205 -20.18 3.58 8.36
C PHE A 205 -20.06 3.27 6.88
N VAL A 206 -19.92 4.31 6.05
CA VAL A 206 -19.57 4.21 4.63
C VAL A 206 -18.07 4.52 4.52
N PRO A 207 -17.20 3.52 4.36
CA PRO A 207 -15.75 3.76 4.39
C PRO A 207 -15.27 4.55 3.18
N ASP A 208 -14.35 5.49 3.40
CA ASP A 208 -13.66 6.26 2.36
C ASP A 208 -12.41 5.54 1.86
N PHE A 209 -12.54 4.25 1.49
CA PHE A 209 -11.41 3.39 1.11
C PHE A 209 -10.55 3.90 -0.05
N ALA A 210 -11.14 4.72 -0.93
CA ALA A 210 -10.45 5.33 -2.07
C ALA A 210 -9.77 6.68 -1.72
N SER A 211 -10.02 7.24 -0.53
CA SER A 211 -9.49 8.54 -0.12
C SER A 211 -8.06 8.41 0.41
N GLY A 212 -7.17 9.30 -0.03
CA GLY A 212 -5.79 9.37 0.47
C GLY A 212 -5.68 9.80 1.93
N GLU A 213 -6.73 10.40 2.50
CA GLU A 213 -6.80 10.76 3.92
C GLU A 213 -7.30 9.61 4.81
N ALA A 214 -7.92 8.59 4.21
CA ALA A 214 -8.27 7.32 4.83
C ALA A 214 -8.91 7.42 6.23
N VAL A 215 -9.98 8.22 6.39
CA VAL A 215 -10.68 8.41 7.68
C VAL A 215 -11.13 7.05 8.27
N TRP A 216 -11.48 6.10 7.40
CA TRP A 216 -11.84 4.73 7.78
C TRP A 216 -10.81 4.05 8.67
N GLN A 217 -9.51 4.31 8.51
CA GLN A 217 -8.48 3.71 9.35
C GLN A 217 -8.62 4.18 10.79
N ASN A 218 -8.81 5.49 11.00
CA ASN A 218 -9.01 6.04 12.33
C ASN A 218 -10.27 5.48 12.98
N VAL A 219 -11.36 5.34 12.22
CA VAL A 219 -12.62 4.76 12.70
C VAL A 219 -12.43 3.32 13.15
N ILE A 220 -11.82 2.47 12.32
CA ILE A 220 -11.59 1.06 12.64
C ILE A 220 -10.66 0.92 13.84
N LEU A 221 -9.52 1.60 13.85
CA LEU A 221 -8.55 1.53 14.96
C LEU A 221 -9.17 2.01 16.27
N SER A 222 -9.87 3.14 16.24
CA SER A 222 -10.54 3.69 17.43
C SER A 222 -11.66 2.77 17.91
N TYR A 223 -12.41 2.13 17.00
CA TYR A 223 -13.47 1.18 17.35
C TYR A 223 -12.90 -0.06 18.05
N LEU A 224 -11.84 -0.64 17.49
CA LEU A 224 -11.18 -1.82 18.04
C LEU A 224 -10.47 -1.55 19.38
N GLN A 225 -10.00 -0.32 19.59
CA GLN A 225 -9.43 0.12 20.87
C GLN A 225 -10.49 0.39 21.94
N THR A 226 -11.70 0.80 21.52
CA THR A 226 -12.77 1.18 22.44
C THR A 226 -13.62 -0.01 22.88
N TYR A 227 -13.88 -0.95 21.97
CA TYR A 227 -14.84 -2.03 22.18
C TYR A 227 -14.22 -3.42 22.09
N HIS A 228 -14.87 -4.36 22.75
CA HIS A 228 -14.50 -5.76 22.91
C HIS A 228 -15.66 -6.69 22.53
N ALA A 229 -15.42 -7.99 22.36
CA ALA A 229 -16.43 -8.98 21.99
C ALA A 229 -17.64 -9.05 22.93
N ARG A 230 -17.47 -8.65 24.20
CA ARG A 230 -18.53 -8.62 25.22
C ARG A 230 -19.46 -7.41 25.11
N ASP A 231 -19.00 -6.37 24.43
CA ASP A 231 -19.78 -5.14 24.31
C ASP A 231 -20.89 -5.36 23.28
N ARG A 232 -22.12 -5.00 23.65
CA ARG A 232 -23.29 -5.08 22.77
C ARG A 232 -23.27 -3.92 21.79
N VAL A 233 -22.26 -3.91 20.93
CA VAL A 233 -22.02 -2.89 19.91
C VAL A 233 -21.66 -3.57 18.60
N GLY A 234 -22.10 -3.00 17.48
CA GLY A 234 -21.81 -3.49 16.15
C GLY A 234 -21.41 -2.36 15.21
N LEU A 235 -20.36 -2.56 14.41
CA LEU A 235 -19.98 -1.64 13.33
C LEU A 235 -20.31 -2.26 11.98
N LEU A 236 -21.29 -1.67 11.30
CA LEU A 236 -21.69 -2.04 9.94
C LEU A 236 -20.92 -1.21 8.91
N LEU A 237 -20.20 -1.90 8.03
CA LEU A 237 -19.49 -1.31 6.90
C LEU A 237 -20.32 -1.45 5.63
N ALA A 238 -20.77 -0.33 5.06
CA ALA A 238 -21.49 -0.31 3.79
C ALA A 238 -20.51 -0.27 2.62
N LEU A 239 -20.40 -1.37 1.87
CA LEU A 239 -19.46 -1.59 0.78
C LEU A 239 -20.19 -1.52 -0.56
N GLN A 240 -19.70 -0.70 -1.48
CA GLN A 240 -20.31 -0.59 -2.82
C GLN A 240 -19.86 -1.75 -3.70
N GLN A 241 -20.79 -2.53 -4.26
CA GLN A 241 -20.47 -3.71 -5.09
C GLN A 241 -19.61 -3.38 -6.32
N SER A 242 -19.74 -2.16 -6.85
CA SER A 242 -19.00 -1.70 -8.02
C SER A 242 -17.53 -1.37 -7.74
N LYS A 243 -17.10 -1.39 -6.47
CA LYS A 243 -15.73 -1.03 -6.05
C LYS A 243 -15.02 -2.25 -5.47
N ASP A 244 -13.81 -2.50 -5.96
CA ASP A 244 -12.91 -3.47 -5.33
C ASP A 244 -12.45 -2.90 -3.98
N CYS A 245 -12.88 -3.57 -2.92
CA CYS A 245 -12.54 -3.22 -1.54
C CYS A 245 -11.74 -4.33 -0.86
N SER A 246 -11.27 -5.34 -1.62
CA SER A 246 -10.65 -6.56 -1.10
C SER A 246 -9.42 -6.30 -0.22
N MET A 247 -8.59 -5.33 -0.59
CA MET A 247 -7.41 -4.94 0.20
C MET A 247 -7.80 -4.32 1.55
N GLN A 248 -8.72 -3.36 1.56
CA GLN A 248 -9.14 -2.68 2.79
C GLN A 248 -9.95 -3.60 3.69
N THR A 249 -10.79 -4.48 3.11
CA THR A 249 -11.50 -5.49 3.89
C THR A 249 -10.53 -6.52 4.47
N ALA A 250 -9.47 -6.93 3.75
CA ALA A 250 -8.40 -7.74 4.31
C ALA A 250 -7.69 -7.03 5.48
N GLN A 251 -7.33 -5.74 5.34
CA GLN A 251 -6.73 -4.95 6.41
C GLN A 251 -7.60 -4.87 7.68
N ILE A 252 -8.92 -4.70 7.51
CA ILE A 252 -9.87 -4.73 8.64
C ILE A 252 -9.94 -6.13 9.25
N GLY A 253 -9.90 -7.17 8.42
CA GLY A 253 -9.90 -8.57 8.84
C GLY A 253 -8.69 -8.92 9.67
N GLU A 254 -7.50 -8.46 9.27
CA GLU A 254 -6.26 -8.60 10.04
C GLU A 254 -6.33 -7.85 11.37
N ALA A 255 -6.84 -6.61 11.37
CA ALA A 255 -7.00 -5.83 12.60
C ALA A 255 -7.97 -6.49 13.59
N LEU A 256 -9.04 -7.12 13.09
CA LEU A 256 -9.97 -7.93 13.88
C LEU A 256 -9.29 -9.22 14.38
N ALA A 257 -8.57 -9.93 13.51
CA ALA A 257 -7.85 -11.15 13.85
C ALA A 257 -6.82 -10.92 14.96
N ALA A 258 -6.13 -9.77 14.96
CA ALA A 258 -5.21 -9.37 16.02
C ALA A 258 -5.89 -9.23 17.40
N ARG A 259 -7.21 -9.03 17.47
CA ARG A 259 -8.00 -9.02 18.71
C ARG A 259 -8.50 -10.42 19.10
N GLY A 260 -8.39 -11.41 18.21
CA GLY A 260 -8.80 -12.79 18.44
C GLY A 260 -10.25 -12.92 18.90
N GLY A 261 -10.51 -13.79 19.89
CA GLY A 261 -11.85 -13.98 20.45
C GLY A 261 -12.43 -12.78 21.21
N ASP A 262 -11.65 -11.71 21.38
CA ASP A 262 -12.06 -10.45 22.03
C ASP A 262 -12.44 -9.36 21.01
N ALA A 263 -12.46 -9.67 19.71
CA ALA A 263 -12.86 -8.73 18.66
C ALA A 263 -14.34 -8.30 18.81
N PRO A 264 -14.65 -6.99 18.82
CA PRO A 264 -16.03 -6.51 18.77
C PRO A 264 -16.70 -6.84 17.42
N LEU A 265 -18.03 -6.81 17.39
CA LEU A 265 -18.78 -7.18 16.20
C LEU A 265 -18.58 -6.16 15.06
N VAL A 266 -17.96 -6.59 13.97
CA VAL A 266 -17.88 -5.85 12.71
C VAL A 266 -18.49 -6.71 11.61
N PHE A 267 -19.31 -6.11 10.77
CA PHE A 267 -19.98 -6.81 9.67
C PHE A 267 -20.11 -5.90 8.45
N THR A 268 -20.29 -6.50 7.29
CA THR A 268 -20.34 -5.80 6.00
C THR A 268 -21.72 -5.92 5.38
N HIS A 269 -22.11 -4.90 4.62
CA HIS A 269 -23.30 -4.91 3.78
C HIS A 269 -22.92 -4.42 2.39
N GLU A 270 -23.20 -5.24 1.39
CA GLU A 270 -23.00 -4.85 -0.01
C GLU A 270 -24.18 -4.04 -0.52
N THR A 271 -23.90 -2.89 -1.14
CA THR A 271 -24.91 -1.99 -1.70
C THR A 271 -24.76 -1.89 -3.22
N GLU A 272 -25.88 -2.03 -3.94
CA GLU A 272 -25.96 -1.73 -5.38
C GLU A 272 -25.80 -0.22 -5.64
N GLY A 273 -26.41 0.59 -4.76
CA GLY A 273 -26.32 2.04 -4.76
C GLY A 273 -25.16 2.57 -3.91
N ALA A 274 -25.14 3.90 -3.69
CA ALA A 274 -24.06 4.52 -2.96
C ALA A 274 -24.01 4.14 -1.46
N PHE A 275 -25.17 3.85 -0.86
CA PHE A 275 -25.37 3.26 0.47
C PHE A 275 -26.81 2.72 0.57
N SER A 276 -27.13 1.94 1.62
CA SER A 276 -28.52 1.53 1.90
C SER A 276 -29.21 2.53 2.83
N PHE A 277 -30.30 3.13 2.33
CA PHE A 277 -31.17 3.98 3.14
C PHE A 277 -31.92 3.18 4.22
N PRO A 278 -32.59 2.06 3.93
CA PRO A 278 -33.27 1.26 4.96
C PRO A 278 -32.34 0.82 6.10
N ALA A 279 -31.11 0.40 5.80
CA ALA A 279 -30.14 0.01 6.81
C ALA A 279 -29.67 1.22 7.64
N LEU A 280 -29.34 2.35 7.01
CA LEU A 280 -28.93 3.58 7.71
C LEU A 280 -30.00 4.05 8.71
N ARG A 281 -31.29 3.95 8.36
CA ARG A 281 -32.40 4.29 9.26
C ARG A 281 -32.45 3.45 10.54
N GLN A 282 -31.91 2.24 10.50
CA GLN A 282 -31.86 1.36 11.68
C GLN A 282 -30.65 1.65 12.56
N ALA A 283 -29.69 2.45 12.11
CA ALA A 283 -28.47 2.73 12.86
C ALA A 283 -28.72 3.71 14.02
N ASP A 284 -28.07 3.46 15.16
CA ASP A 284 -28.08 4.38 16.29
C ASP A 284 -27.11 5.55 16.06
N VAL A 285 -26.00 5.27 15.36
CA VAL A 285 -24.95 6.23 15.04
C VAL A 285 -24.54 6.11 13.58
N PHE A 286 -24.40 7.25 12.89
CA PHE A 286 -23.74 7.32 11.59
C PHE A 286 -22.39 8.03 11.72
N ILE A 287 -21.34 7.44 11.15
CA ILE A 287 -19.99 8.00 11.16
C ILE A 287 -19.69 8.64 9.80
N THR A 288 -19.39 9.94 9.78
CA THR A 288 -19.03 10.70 8.58
C THR A 288 -17.53 10.61 8.28
N THR A 289 -17.19 10.72 7.01
CA THR A 289 -15.84 10.98 6.49
C THR A 289 -15.77 12.41 5.94
N LYS A 290 -14.70 12.72 5.18
CA LYS A 290 -14.60 13.98 4.42
C LYS A 290 -15.24 13.89 3.03
N GLU A 291 -15.66 12.69 2.61
CA GLU A 291 -16.24 12.46 1.29
C GLU A 291 -17.68 12.98 1.19
N ASP A 292 -18.08 13.42 -0.02
CA ASP A 292 -19.38 14.00 -0.30
C ASP A 292 -20.55 13.06 0.04
N ILE A 293 -20.35 11.75 -0.06
CA ILE A 293 -21.35 10.75 0.29
C ILE A 293 -21.84 10.89 1.73
N SER A 294 -20.97 11.37 2.63
CA SER A 294 -21.33 11.64 4.01
C SER A 294 -22.44 12.70 4.12
N SER A 295 -22.48 13.70 3.22
CA SER A 295 -23.53 14.73 3.28
C SER A 295 -24.89 14.16 2.90
N GLN A 296 -24.90 13.21 1.96
CA GLN A 296 -26.11 12.50 1.57
C GLN A 296 -26.60 11.61 2.71
N CYS A 297 -25.72 10.79 3.29
CA CYS A 297 -26.08 9.95 4.43
C CYS A 297 -26.59 10.76 5.62
N VAL A 298 -25.98 11.92 5.95
CA VAL A 298 -26.46 12.80 7.02
C VAL A 298 -27.89 13.29 6.77
N ASP A 299 -28.21 13.65 5.53
CA ASP A 299 -29.54 14.11 5.16
C ASP A 299 -30.62 13.03 5.38
N TYR A 300 -30.30 11.77 5.12
CA TYR A 300 -31.22 10.66 5.37
C TYR A 300 -31.23 10.20 6.84
N ALA A 301 -30.10 10.27 7.54
CA ALA A 301 -29.97 9.94 8.96
C ALA A 301 -30.72 10.94 9.86
N ALA A 302 -30.88 12.19 9.40
CA ALA A 302 -31.66 13.22 10.09
C ALA A 302 -33.15 12.83 10.28
N ASP A 303 -33.69 11.97 9.41
CA ASP A 303 -35.10 11.54 9.45
C ASP A 303 -35.38 10.53 10.58
N THR A 304 -34.34 9.95 11.19
CA THR A 304 -34.45 8.82 12.14
C THR A 304 -33.85 9.06 13.50
N GLY A 305 -33.37 10.28 13.77
CA GLY A 305 -32.71 10.61 15.04
C GLY A 305 -31.35 9.91 15.22
N THR A 306 -30.78 9.35 14.15
CA THR A 306 -29.46 8.72 14.15
C THR A 306 -28.40 9.76 14.53
N VAL A 307 -27.57 9.44 15.51
CA VAL A 307 -26.54 10.36 15.99
C VAL A 307 -25.41 10.43 14.99
N ILE A 308 -25.12 11.60 14.43
CA ILE A 308 -23.96 11.74 13.54
C ILE A 308 -22.69 11.96 14.38
N ARG A 309 -21.59 11.32 13.97
CA ARG A 309 -20.25 11.48 14.53
C ARG A 309 -19.25 11.63 13.40
N TYR A 310 -18.12 12.28 13.64
CA TYR A 310 -17.09 12.43 12.62
C TYR A 310 -15.92 11.47 12.87
N GLY A 311 -15.50 10.76 11.82
CA GLY A 311 -14.50 9.71 11.94
C GLY A 311 -13.10 10.16 12.38
N MET A 312 -12.80 11.47 12.39
CA MET A 312 -11.55 12.02 12.93
C MET A 312 -11.72 12.74 14.29
N ASP A 313 -12.93 12.73 14.87
CA ASP A 313 -13.10 13.13 16.27
C ASP A 313 -12.29 12.19 17.19
N ASP A 314 -11.90 12.68 18.37
CA ASP A 314 -11.30 11.84 19.41
C ASP A 314 -12.19 10.63 19.72
N ALA A 315 -11.59 9.47 20.01
CA ALA A 315 -12.32 8.23 20.25
C ALA A 315 -13.39 8.37 21.36
N ALA A 316 -13.13 9.19 22.39
CA ALA A 316 -14.07 9.45 23.48
C ALA A 316 -15.31 10.24 23.01
N ILE A 317 -15.20 11.02 21.93
CA ILE A 317 -16.31 11.74 21.28
C ILE A 317 -16.99 10.84 20.23
N LEU A 318 -16.21 10.16 19.40
CA LEU A 318 -16.66 9.31 18.30
C LEU A 318 -17.52 8.15 18.82
N PHE A 319 -17.08 7.49 19.90
CA PHE A 319 -17.75 6.35 20.52
C PHE A 319 -18.38 6.68 21.89
N ALA A 320 -18.64 7.97 22.15
CA ALA A 320 -19.32 8.42 23.36
C ALA A 320 -20.68 7.72 23.58
N ARG A 321 -21.07 7.58 24.85
CA ARG A 321 -22.42 7.15 25.24
C ARG A 321 -23.48 8.09 24.67
N CYS A 322 -24.62 7.54 24.27
CA CYS A 322 -25.73 8.35 23.77
C CYS A 322 -26.56 8.88 24.94
N PRO A 323 -27.18 10.08 24.82
CA PRO A 323 -28.12 10.54 25.84
C PRO A 323 -29.29 9.55 25.98
N GLY A 324 -29.46 8.95 27.16
CA GLY A 324 -30.52 7.95 27.44
C GLY A 324 -30.04 6.58 27.92
N ASP A 325 -28.73 6.29 27.86
CA ASP A 325 -28.15 5.04 28.38
C ASP A 325 -28.24 5.00 29.92
N ILE A 326 -29.19 4.24 30.49
CA ILE A 326 -29.36 4.08 31.95
C ILE A 326 -28.34 3.07 32.48
N LEU A 327 -27.63 3.43 33.56
CA LEU A 327 -26.71 2.56 34.31
C LEU A 327 -27.39 1.28 34.83
N GLY A 328 -26.95 0.13 34.35
CA GLY A 328 -27.02 -1.13 35.09
C GLY A 328 -25.71 -1.37 35.84
N THR A 329 -25.60 -0.88 37.07
CA THR A 329 -24.55 -1.35 37.99
C THR A 329 -24.87 -2.77 38.44
N ALA A 330 -23.89 -3.67 38.29
CA ALA A 330 -23.81 -5.01 38.87
C ALA A 330 -24.86 -6.05 38.41
N LEU A 331 -24.50 -6.84 37.40
CA LEU A 331 -24.90 -8.25 37.35
C LEU A 331 -23.63 -9.10 37.33
N ARG A 332 -23.53 -9.94 38.35
CA ARG A 332 -22.50 -10.97 38.53
C ARG A 332 -22.79 -12.13 37.61
N ASP A 333 -21.76 -12.95 37.44
CA ASP A 333 -21.77 -14.30 36.88
C ASP A 333 -23.11 -15.04 37.00
N GLU A 334 -23.58 -15.54 35.87
CA GLU A 334 -24.46 -16.69 35.62
C GLU A 334 -25.47 -16.38 34.51
N GLU A 335 -25.06 -16.63 33.26
CA GLU A 335 -25.92 -17.17 32.17
C GLU A 335 -25.04 -17.36 30.92
N ARG A 336 -24.35 -18.51 30.89
CA ARG A 336 -23.80 -19.09 29.66
C ARG A 336 -24.84 -20.03 29.06
N ALA A 337 -24.89 -20.03 27.73
CA ALA A 337 -25.79 -20.76 26.82
C ALA A 337 -27.05 -19.96 26.46
N HIS A 338 -27.41 -19.98 25.17
CA HIS A 338 -28.54 -19.33 24.48
C HIS A 338 -28.24 -18.05 23.67
N GLY A 339 -27.12 -18.03 22.93
CA GLY A 339 -26.85 -17.01 21.91
C GLY A 339 -26.23 -17.49 20.59
N GLU A 340 -25.95 -18.79 20.44
CA GLU A 340 -25.24 -19.32 19.25
C GLU A 340 -26.14 -19.52 18.02
N SER A 341 -27.46 -19.45 18.18
CA SER A 341 -28.42 -19.74 17.10
C SER A 341 -28.55 -18.63 16.05
N SER A 342 -28.33 -17.36 16.41
CA SER A 342 -28.57 -16.22 15.51
C SER A 342 -27.32 -15.74 14.75
N ARG A 343 -26.14 -16.31 15.05
CA ARG A 343 -24.87 -15.97 14.37
C ARG A 343 -24.68 -16.66 13.01
N SER A 344 -25.51 -17.66 12.67
CA SER A 344 -25.20 -18.59 11.56
C SER A 344 -25.79 -18.21 10.20
N ALA A 345 -26.65 -17.19 10.13
CA ALA A 345 -27.22 -16.73 8.87
C ALA A 345 -26.73 -15.31 8.58
N LEU A 346 -25.88 -15.16 7.56
CA LEU A 346 -25.37 -13.89 7.00
C LEU A 346 -24.30 -13.11 7.80
N VAL A 347 -23.41 -13.81 8.51
CA VAL A 347 -22.13 -13.22 8.93
C VAL A 347 -21.05 -13.64 7.94
N GLN A 348 -20.69 -12.79 6.98
CA GLN A 348 -19.35 -12.85 6.40
C GLN A 348 -18.39 -12.27 7.44
N ILE A 349 -17.97 -13.08 8.40
CA ILE A 349 -16.72 -12.81 9.10
C ILE A 349 -15.67 -12.87 7.99
N LEU A 350 -14.89 -11.80 7.84
CA LEU A 350 -13.73 -11.77 6.97
C LEU A 350 -12.94 -13.06 7.23
N SER A 351 -13.01 -13.99 6.28
CA SER A 351 -12.45 -15.32 6.45
C SER A 351 -10.95 -15.15 6.58
N THR A 352 -10.44 -15.34 7.79
CA THR A 352 -9.02 -15.40 8.08
C THR A 352 -8.41 -16.60 7.36
N PRO A 353 -7.19 -16.48 6.80
CA PRO A 353 -6.34 -17.65 6.64
C PRO A 353 -6.19 -18.29 8.03
N SER A 354 -6.37 -19.61 8.12
CA SER A 354 -6.14 -20.32 9.37
C SER A 354 -4.63 -20.38 9.61
N PHE A 355 -4.12 -19.50 10.46
CA PHE A 355 -2.72 -19.54 10.89
C PHE A 355 -2.54 -20.51 12.08
N THR A 356 -1.41 -21.21 12.11
CA THR A 356 -0.96 -22.10 13.18
C THR A 356 -0.14 -21.32 14.24
N GLY A 357 0.09 -21.89 15.43
CA GLY A 357 0.60 -21.15 16.60
C GLY A 357 1.91 -20.35 16.43
N LYS A 358 2.83 -20.75 15.53
CA LYS A 358 4.06 -19.97 15.24
C LYS A 358 3.78 -18.70 14.44
N GLU A 359 2.78 -18.74 13.56
CA GLU A 359 2.42 -17.67 12.64
C GLU A 359 1.68 -16.55 13.38
N GLU A 360 0.75 -16.91 14.29
CA GLU A 360 0.10 -15.96 15.20
C GLU A 360 1.11 -15.24 16.10
N ARG A 361 2.10 -15.98 16.61
CA ARG A 361 3.19 -15.43 17.41
C ARG A 361 4.01 -14.41 16.62
N LEU A 362 4.39 -14.73 15.38
CA LEU A 362 5.17 -13.85 14.53
C LEU A 362 4.40 -12.58 14.16
N ALA A 363 3.12 -12.70 13.79
CA ALA A 363 2.26 -11.55 13.53
C ALA A 363 2.16 -10.62 14.75
N ARG A 364 2.02 -11.19 15.95
CA ARG A 364 2.05 -10.43 17.21
C ARG A 364 3.40 -9.76 17.46
N GLU A 365 4.51 -10.47 17.28
CA GLU A 365 5.86 -9.91 17.46
C GLU A 365 6.12 -8.75 16.48
N ILE A 366 5.67 -8.86 15.22
CA ILE A 366 5.71 -7.78 14.23
C ILE A 366 4.90 -6.57 14.73
N ALA A 367 3.67 -6.78 15.20
CA ALA A 367 2.82 -5.70 15.72
C ALA A 367 3.39 -5.01 16.97
N GLU A 368 3.95 -5.79 17.90
CA GLU A 368 4.65 -5.29 19.09
C GLU A 368 5.89 -4.48 18.71
N CYS A 369 6.67 -4.95 17.72
CA CYS A 369 7.80 -4.21 17.18
C CYS A 369 7.38 -2.86 16.59
N LYS A 370 6.30 -2.81 15.80
CA LYS A 370 5.78 -1.56 15.24
C LYS A 370 5.30 -0.59 16.33
N THR A 371 4.66 -1.10 17.37
CA THR A 371 4.26 -0.29 18.54
C THR A 371 5.49 0.27 19.26
N PHE A 372 6.52 -0.56 19.44
CA PHE A 372 7.77 -0.14 20.07
C PHE A 372 8.50 0.94 19.24
N ILE A 373 8.52 0.84 17.92
CA ILE A 373 9.05 1.89 17.03
C ILE A 373 8.32 3.22 17.29
N GLY A 374 6.98 3.21 17.39
CA GLY A 374 6.20 4.40 17.73
C GLY A 374 6.64 5.03 19.06
N ASN A 375 6.89 4.22 20.09
CA ASN A 375 7.37 4.70 21.39
C ASN A 375 8.79 5.29 21.32
N LEU A 376 9.68 4.73 20.49
CA LEU A 376 11.01 5.29 20.25
C LEU A 376 10.91 6.67 19.59
N LEU A 377 10.01 6.83 18.61
CA LEU A 377 9.77 8.12 17.95
C LEU A 377 9.16 9.17 18.89
N LEU A 378 8.23 8.75 19.77
CA LEU A 378 7.68 9.62 20.82
C LEU A 378 8.74 10.07 21.83
N SER A 379 9.78 9.25 22.03
CA SER A 379 10.91 9.54 22.92
C SER A 379 12.11 10.16 22.20
N GLU A 380 11.94 10.60 20.95
CA GLU A 380 12.97 11.20 20.08
C GLU A 380 14.23 10.33 19.85
N LYS A 381 14.10 9.01 20.02
CA LYS A 381 15.19 8.05 19.77
C LYS A 381 15.23 7.64 18.30
N ILE A 382 15.61 8.58 17.44
CA ILE A 382 15.54 8.42 15.98
C ILE A 382 16.45 7.32 15.44
N GLU A 383 17.68 7.23 15.93
CA GLU A 383 18.62 6.18 15.50
C GLU A 383 18.09 4.78 15.82
N ASP A 384 17.61 4.57 17.06
CA ASP A 384 17.02 3.30 17.49
C ASP A 384 15.76 2.95 16.66
N ALA A 385 14.94 3.95 16.35
CA ALA A 385 13.76 3.76 15.51
C ALA A 385 14.13 3.36 14.08
N MET A 386 15.10 4.05 13.44
CA MET A 386 15.60 3.69 12.11
C MET A 386 16.19 2.27 12.11
N HIS A 387 16.96 1.91 13.14
CA HIS A 387 17.52 0.58 13.28
C HIS A 387 16.44 -0.49 13.41
N ARG A 388 15.41 -0.24 14.22
CA ARG A 388 14.31 -1.19 14.41
C ARG A 388 13.42 -1.31 13.18
N ILE A 389 13.18 -0.22 12.45
CA ILE A 389 12.48 -0.24 11.14
C ILE A 389 13.28 -1.07 10.14
N ARG A 390 14.60 -0.90 10.07
CA ARG A 390 15.45 -1.68 9.16
C ARG A 390 15.33 -3.18 9.46
N ASN A 391 15.39 -3.58 10.73
CA ASN A 391 15.32 -4.99 11.11
C ASN A 391 13.94 -5.58 10.83
N ILE A 392 12.86 -4.91 11.23
CA ILE A 392 11.51 -5.44 10.97
C ILE A 392 11.19 -5.46 9.46
N ALA A 393 11.68 -4.51 8.67
CA ALA A 393 11.53 -4.52 7.23
C ALA A 393 12.29 -5.69 6.57
N GLU A 394 13.46 -6.05 7.11
CA GLU A 394 14.19 -7.25 6.71
C GLU A 394 13.43 -8.53 7.09
N ASP A 395 12.89 -8.61 8.31
CA ASP A 395 12.08 -9.75 8.74
C ASP A 395 10.82 -9.89 7.87
N ILE A 396 10.11 -8.79 7.59
CA ILE A 396 8.94 -8.78 6.69
C ILE A 396 9.33 -9.18 5.28
N TYR A 397 10.52 -8.82 4.80
CA TYR A 397 11.01 -9.28 3.49
C TYR A 397 11.21 -10.79 3.42
N TYR A 398 11.72 -11.42 4.48
CA TYR A 398 11.89 -12.89 4.52
C TYR A 398 10.61 -13.64 4.90
N TYR A 399 9.70 -12.99 5.64
CA TYR A 399 8.37 -13.49 5.96
C TYR A 399 7.43 -13.40 4.75
N ASN A 400 7.52 -12.32 3.99
CA ASN A 400 6.89 -12.03 2.71
C ASN A 400 5.36 -12.23 2.61
N GLN A 401 4.63 -11.99 3.70
CA GLN A 401 3.16 -12.00 3.72
C GLN A 401 2.54 -10.63 3.41
N PHE A 402 3.36 -9.59 3.40
CA PHE A 402 2.98 -8.22 3.04
C PHE A 402 4.01 -7.68 2.05
N TYR A 403 3.57 -6.91 1.07
CA TYR A 403 4.44 -6.36 0.02
C TYR A 403 4.78 -4.88 0.21
N THR A 404 4.06 -4.22 1.11
CA THR A 404 4.29 -2.85 1.62
C THR A 404 3.73 -2.77 3.04
N ASP A 405 4.09 -1.74 3.81
CA ASP A 405 3.58 -1.55 5.17
C ASP A 405 3.31 -0.07 5.48
N VAL A 406 2.02 0.29 5.54
CA VAL A 406 1.57 1.67 5.73
C VAL A 406 2.06 2.28 7.04
N GLN A 407 2.18 1.48 8.11
CA GLN A 407 2.63 1.98 9.41
C GLN A 407 4.12 2.32 9.37
N LEU A 408 4.94 1.46 8.76
CA LEU A 408 6.36 1.73 8.56
C LEU A 408 6.58 2.93 7.62
N GLU A 409 5.79 3.08 6.56
CA GLU A 409 5.79 4.27 5.70
C GLU A 409 5.49 5.56 6.49
N GLY A 410 4.49 5.50 7.38
CA GLY A 410 4.15 6.59 8.29
C GLY A 410 5.30 6.93 9.23
N TYR A 411 6.02 5.93 9.73
CA TYR A 411 7.20 6.14 10.57
C TYR A 411 8.37 6.75 9.80
N LEU A 412 8.59 6.38 8.53
CA LEU A 412 9.59 7.05 7.69
C LEU A 412 9.30 8.53 7.53
N GLN A 413 8.04 8.90 7.28
CA GLN A 413 7.62 10.32 7.19
C GLN A 413 7.84 11.07 8.50
N GLN A 414 7.54 10.43 9.64
CA GLN A 414 7.76 11.00 10.97
C GLN A 414 9.25 11.20 11.28
N ILE A 415 10.10 10.24 10.89
CA ILE A 415 11.55 10.35 11.02
C ILE A 415 12.08 11.49 10.14
N LEU A 416 11.62 11.55 8.88
CA LEU A 416 12.02 12.59 7.94
C LEU A 416 11.75 13.99 8.53
N ARG A 417 10.57 14.24 9.13
CA ARG A 417 10.26 15.54 9.76
C ARG A 417 11.17 15.92 10.94
N ARG A 418 11.76 14.93 11.61
CA ARG A 418 12.61 15.13 12.81
C ARG A 418 14.11 15.17 12.50
N LEU A 419 14.51 14.74 11.30
CA LEU A 419 15.90 14.82 10.86
C LEU A 419 16.25 16.28 10.49
N PRO A 420 17.42 16.79 10.91
CA PRO A 420 17.77 18.22 10.81
C PRO A 420 18.03 18.71 9.37
N GLU A 421 18.30 17.80 8.44
CA GLU A 421 18.56 18.12 7.04
C GLU A 421 17.27 18.60 6.35
N GLY A 422 17.21 19.89 5.98
CA GLY A 422 16.06 20.47 5.27
C GLY A 422 15.90 19.97 3.83
N LYS A 423 14.74 20.24 3.22
CA LYS A 423 14.47 19.95 1.80
C LYS A 423 15.49 20.72 0.93
N PRO A 424 16.23 20.05 0.04
CA PRO A 424 17.25 20.71 -0.76
C PRO A 424 16.60 21.65 -1.78
N ALA A 425 17.09 22.88 -1.84
CA ALA A 425 16.67 23.89 -2.80
C ALA A 425 17.90 24.38 -3.58
N TYR A 426 17.91 24.10 -4.89
CA TYR A 426 18.92 24.59 -5.82
C TYR A 426 18.32 24.77 -7.20
N GLU A 427 18.85 25.72 -7.96
CA GLU A 427 18.48 25.89 -9.37
C GLU A 427 18.87 24.64 -10.16
N LYS A 428 17.93 24.16 -10.99
CA LYS A 428 18.16 22.99 -11.83
C LYS A 428 19.18 23.33 -12.91
N SER A 429 20.24 22.53 -12.98
CA SER A 429 21.23 22.62 -14.06
C SER A 429 20.59 22.33 -15.41
N ALA A 430 21.04 23.03 -16.46
CA ALA A 430 20.65 22.74 -17.84
C ALA A 430 21.22 21.39 -18.33
N ARG A 431 22.44 21.04 -17.88
CA ARG A 431 23.06 19.73 -18.09
C ARG A 431 22.54 18.74 -17.05
N ALA A 432 22.24 17.50 -17.46
CA ALA A 432 21.79 16.47 -16.55
C ALA A 432 22.88 16.13 -15.52
N ARG A 433 22.49 16.02 -14.25
CA ARG A 433 23.38 15.64 -13.14
C ARG A 433 22.76 14.43 -12.45
N ILE A 434 23.41 13.28 -12.57
CA ILE A 434 22.87 11.99 -12.19
C ILE A 434 23.59 11.48 -10.95
N VAL A 435 22.84 11.23 -9.88
CA VAL A 435 23.36 10.45 -8.75
C VAL A 435 22.90 8.99 -8.89
N PHE A 436 23.82 8.05 -8.83
CA PHE A 436 23.54 6.62 -8.82
C PHE A 436 23.96 6.05 -7.47
N TYR A 437 22.98 5.77 -6.60
CA TYR A 437 23.23 5.21 -5.28
C TYR A 437 23.11 3.68 -5.35
N ASP A 438 24.24 2.99 -5.14
CA ASP A 438 24.34 1.54 -5.04
C ASP A 438 24.67 1.12 -3.60
N ALA A 439 23.68 0.58 -2.90
CA ALA A 439 23.86 0.09 -1.53
C ALA A 439 24.49 -1.32 -1.46
N PHE A 440 24.66 -2.01 -2.58
CA PHE A 440 25.28 -3.34 -2.62
C PHE A 440 26.80 -3.24 -2.74
N GLY A 441 27.29 -2.46 -3.72
CA GLY A 441 28.72 -2.37 -4.01
C GLY A 441 29.27 -3.72 -4.49
N ILE A 442 28.56 -4.36 -5.45
CA ILE A 442 28.90 -5.67 -6.00
C ILE A 442 28.82 -5.63 -7.53
N GLU A 443 29.92 -5.93 -8.23
CA GLU A 443 29.95 -5.90 -9.71
C GLU A 443 29.52 -7.21 -10.37
N THR A 444 29.61 -8.35 -9.68
CA THR A 444 29.35 -9.69 -10.26
C THR A 444 27.88 -9.94 -10.62
N ARG A 445 26.95 -9.14 -10.09
CA ARG A 445 25.51 -9.21 -10.43
C ARG A 445 25.16 -8.45 -11.71
N GLY A 446 26.06 -7.60 -12.23
CA GLY A 446 25.94 -6.92 -13.52
C GLY A 446 24.91 -5.80 -13.62
N LEU A 447 23.92 -5.71 -12.73
CA LEU A 447 22.83 -4.74 -12.89
C LEU A 447 23.30 -3.28 -12.77
N ALA A 448 24.09 -2.91 -11.74
CA ALA A 448 24.67 -1.57 -11.67
C ALA A 448 25.53 -1.25 -12.90
N ALA A 449 26.26 -2.25 -13.40
CA ALA A 449 27.13 -2.09 -14.56
C ALA A 449 26.36 -1.79 -15.85
N ILE A 450 25.23 -2.47 -16.14
CA ILE A 450 24.46 -2.19 -17.37
C ILE A 450 23.86 -0.79 -17.36
N TYR A 451 23.41 -0.31 -16.20
CA TYR A 451 22.91 1.06 -16.06
C TYR A 451 24.06 2.07 -16.21
N LEU A 452 25.19 1.87 -15.53
CA LEU A 452 26.33 2.79 -15.62
C LEU A 452 26.93 2.83 -17.03
N ARG A 453 26.94 1.72 -17.80
CA ARG A 453 27.33 1.72 -19.22
C ARG A 453 26.39 2.53 -20.10
N ALA A 454 25.09 2.49 -19.81
CA ALA A 454 24.11 3.30 -20.53
C ALA A 454 24.28 4.79 -20.19
N LEU A 455 24.38 5.10 -18.89
CA LEU A 455 24.52 6.45 -18.38
C LEU A 455 25.83 7.11 -18.80
N SER A 456 26.94 6.35 -18.89
CA SER A 456 28.25 6.87 -19.30
C SER A 456 28.28 7.35 -20.76
N LYS A 457 27.32 6.93 -21.58
CA LYS A 457 27.15 7.38 -22.97
C LYS A 457 26.29 8.65 -23.08
N MET A 458 25.65 9.09 -22.00
CA MET A 458 24.81 10.28 -21.97
C MET A 458 25.64 11.55 -21.70
N ASP A 459 25.18 12.69 -22.22
CA ASP A 459 25.77 14.00 -21.90
C ASP A 459 25.35 14.46 -20.49
N ALA A 460 25.93 13.85 -19.46
CA ALA A 460 25.57 14.09 -18.06
C ALA A 460 26.80 14.09 -17.15
N ASP A 461 26.70 14.80 -16.03
CA ASP A 461 27.64 14.63 -14.91
C ASP A 461 27.15 13.48 -14.04
N ILE A 462 28.02 12.54 -13.69
CA ILE A 462 27.63 11.35 -12.90
C ILE A 462 28.34 11.37 -11.54
N LEU A 463 27.58 11.13 -10.49
CA LEU A 463 28.06 10.82 -9.15
C LEU A 463 27.60 9.40 -8.78
N TYR A 464 28.54 8.49 -8.67
CA TYR A 464 28.31 7.15 -8.16
C TYR A 464 28.57 7.11 -6.65
N VAL A 465 27.59 6.67 -5.87
CA VAL A 465 27.68 6.59 -4.41
C VAL A 465 27.52 5.14 -3.99
N THR A 466 28.53 4.59 -3.31
CA THR A 466 28.46 3.22 -2.78
C THR A 466 29.22 3.07 -1.47
N ASN A 467 29.13 1.90 -0.86
CA ASN A 467 29.77 1.57 0.40
C ASN A 467 31.30 1.58 0.30
N ALA A 468 31.98 2.18 1.29
CA ALA A 468 33.43 2.25 1.33
C ALA A 468 34.10 0.86 1.37
N GLU A 469 33.41 -0.15 1.90
CA GLU A 469 33.87 -1.54 1.92
C GLU A 469 34.02 -2.14 0.51
N ALA A 470 33.38 -1.55 -0.51
CA ALA A 470 33.50 -1.99 -1.89
C ALA A 470 34.74 -1.43 -2.60
N GLN A 471 35.45 -0.48 -1.98
CA GLN A 471 36.63 0.15 -2.57
C GLN A 471 37.71 -0.88 -2.94
N GLY A 472 38.19 -0.83 -4.18
CA GLY A 472 39.18 -1.78 -4.72
C GLY A 472 38.62 -3.15 -5.10
N ARG A 473 37.30 -3.36 -5.01
CA ARG A 473 36.61 -4.59 -5.44
C ARG A 473 35.69 -4.38 -6.65
N LEU A 474 35.64 -3.17 -7.21
CA LEU A 474 34.71 -2.75 -8.26
C LEU A 474 35.43 -2.39 -9.56
N ASN A 475 36.45 -3.17 -9.96
CA ASN A 475 37.33 -2.85 -11.09
C ASN A 475 36.56 -2.57 -12.40
N MET A 476 35.51 -3.33 -12.70
CA MET A 476 34.70 -3.12 -13.89
C MET A 476 33.90 -1.81 -13.81
N LEU A 477 33.27 -1.54 -12.66
CA LEU A 477 32.49 -0.32 -12.48
C LEU A 477 33.39 0.92 -12.47
N GLU A 478 34.53 0.87 -11.76
CA GLU A 478 35.53 1.93 -11.73
C GLU A 478 36.04 2.22 -13.15
N SER A 479 36.29 1.20 -13.98
CA SER A 479 36.68 1.38 -15.38
C SER A 479 35.60 2.08 -16.21
N ILE A 480 34.31 1.75 -16.01
CA ILE A 480 33.20 2.42 -16.71
C ILE A 480 33.12 3.88 -16.30
N LEU A 481 33.20 4.16 -15.00
CA LEU A 481 33.07 5.49 -14.40
C LEU A 481 34.24 6.41 -14.76
N LEU A 482 35.47 5.89 -14.78
CA LEU A 482 36.65 6.63 -15.26
C LEU A 482 36.54 6.98 -16.75
N GLY A 483 35.87 6.15 -17.55
CA GLY A 483 35.67 6.41 -18.97
C GLY A 483 34.75 7.59 -19.29
N CYS A 484 33.98 8.09 -18.32
CA CYS A 484 33.08 9.23 -18.47
C CYS A 484 33.30 10.34 -17.42
N ASP A 485 34.49 10.40 -16.80
CA ASP A 485 34.85 11.39 -15.79
C ASP A 485 33.86 11.47 -14.60
N ALA A 486 33.25 10.35 -14.23
CA ALA A 486 32.29 10.28 -13.13
C ALA A 486 32.98 10.42 -11.75
N GLN A 487 32.28 11.04 -10.80
CA GLN A 487 32.72 11.14 -9.41
C GLN A 487 32.31 9.88 -8.65
N ILE A 488 33.21 9.33 -7.84
CA ILE A 488 32.91 8.21 -6.94
C ILE A 488 32.95 8.71 -5.50
N TYR A 489 31.87 8.47 -4.76
CA TYR A 489 31.82 8.72 -3.33
C TYR A 489 31.68 7.42 -2.54
N TRP A 490 32.66 7.20 -1.65
CA TRP A 490 32.73 6.05 -0.76
C TRP A 490 32.06 6.39 0.57
N LEU A 491 30.83 5.91 0.74
CA LEU A 491 30.00 6.12 1.91
C LEU A 491 30.45 5.17 3.04
N LYS A 492 30.79 5.74 4.20
CA LYS A 492 31.30 4.96 5.34
C LYS A 492 30.17 4.17 6.03
N ALA A 493 30.53 3.03 6.64
CA ALA A 493 29.69 2.38 7.63
C ALA A 493 29.57 3.28 8.87
N GLU A 494 28.37 3.79 9.08
CA GLU A 494 28.01 4.71 10.15
C GLU A 494 26.62 4.32 10.66
N PRO A 495 26.22 4.78 11.88
CA PRO A 495 24.83 4.72 12.31
C PRO A 495 23.88 5.27 11.23
N HIS A 496 22.64 4.80 11.21
CA HIS A 496 21.67 5.08 10.15
C HIS A 496 21.48 6.58 9.91
N THR A 497 21.40 7.38 10.99
CA THR A 497 21.26 8.84 10.94
C THR A 497 22.49 9.54 10.34
N ALA A 498 23.70 9.09 10.70
CA ALA A 498 24.94 9.63 10.16
C ALA A 498 25.12 9.27 8.67
N ARG A 499 24.77 8.04 8.29
CA ARG A 499 24.75 7.61 6.88
C ARG A 499 23.75 8.43 6.05
N TYR A 500 22.54 8.65 6.57
CA TYR A 500 21.54 9.52 5.93
C TYR A 500 22.05 10.95 5.75
N ARG A 501 22.68 11.52 6.78
CA ARG A 501 23.27 12.87 6.72
C ARG A 501 24.35 12.97 5.66
N ASP A 502 25.24 11.99 5.59
CA ASP A 502 26.34 12.02 4.64
C ASP A 502 25.83 11.89 3.19
N LEU A 503 24.85 11.00 2.96
CA LEU A 503 24.14 10.91 1.67
C LEU A 503 23.52 12.25 1.28
N CYS A 504 22.73 12.86 2.18
CA CYS A 504 22.10 14.15 1.93
C CYS A 504 23.13 15.26 1.63
N ARG A 505 24.23 15.30 2.39
CA ARG A 505 25.31 16.28 2.21
C ARG A 505 25.97 16.16 0.83
N VAL A 506 26.33 14.94 0.43
CA VAL A 506 27.01 14.68 -0.84
C VAL A 506 26.06 14.95 -2.02
N MET A 507 24.82 14.49 -1.93
CA MET A 507 23.80 14.75 -2.96
C MET A 507 23.50 16.25 -3.07
N ALA A 508 23.36 16.97 -1.96
CA ALA A 508 23.09 18.40 -1.98
C ALA A 508 24.26 19.21 -2.56
N ALA A 509 25.51 18.79 -2.28
CA ALA A 509 26.70 19.39 -2.89
C ALA A 509 26.75 19.13 -4.40
N PHE A 510 26.34 17.94 -4.83
CA PHE A 510 26.32 17.56 -6.23
C PHE A 510 25.16 18.18 -7.03
N ARG A 511 24.04 18.50 -6.38
CA ARG A 511 22.83 19.09 -6.99
C ARG A 511 22.25 18.25 -8.14
N PRO A 512 21.86 16.99 -7.91
CA PRO A 512 21.36 16.11 -8.95
C PRO A 512 20.03 16.61 -9.53
N THR A 513 19.83 16.38 -10.83
CA THR A 513 18.53 16.50 -11.50
C THR A 513 17.84 15.13 -11.63
N ILE A 514 18.61 14.05 -11.59
CA ILE A 514 18.16 12.65 -11.67
C ILE A 514 18.85 11.84 -10.58
N GLY A 515 18.13 10.95 -9.90
CA GLY A 515 18.69 10.01 -8.94
C GLY A 515 18.22 8.58 -9.18
N PHE A 516 19.13 7.62 -9.16
CA PHE A 516 18.83 6.19 -9.17
C PHE A 516 19.03 5.59 -7.78
N LEU A 517 17.96 5.02 -7.23
CA LEU A 517 17.90 4.28 -5.98
C LEU A 517 18.06 2.79 -6.29
N TYR A 518 19.27 2.26 -6.11
CA TYR A 518 19.60 0.84 -6.24
C TYR A 518 20.01 0.28 -4.88
N THR A 519 19.05 -0.33 -4.19
CA THR A 519 19.24 -0.76 -2.79
C THR A 519 18.37 -1.95 -2.42
N THR A 520 18.54 -2.47 -1.20
CA THR A 520 17.65 -3.46 -0.59
C THR A 520 16.35 -2.81 -0.13
N PRO A 521 15.24 -3.57 -0.03
CA PRO A 521 13.94 -3.04 0.37
C PRO A 521 13.86 -2.63 1.85
N TYR A 522 14.96 -2.64 2.59
CA TYR A 522 15.05 -2.29 4.01
C TYR A 522 16.19 -1.29 4.29
N ASP A 523 16.76 -0.64 3.27
CA ASP A 523 17.76 0.41 3.44
C ASP A 523 17.12 1.75 3.86
N VAL A 524 16.82 1.85 5.15
CA VAL A 524 16.16 3.02 5.75
C VAL A 524 16.92 4.33 5.46
N SER A 525 18.25 4.32 5.48
CA SER A 525 19.07 5.53 5.25
C SER A 525 18.98 6.01 3.80
N GLY A 526 19.14 5.09 2.83
CA GLY A 526 19.03 5.42 1.40
C GLY A 526 17.62 5.85 1.01
N ILE A 527 16.61 5.14 1.52
CA ILE A 527 15.19 5.45 1.33
C ILE A 527 14.87 6.86 1.83
N LEU A 528 15.23 7.19 3.08
CA LEU A 528 14.96 8.52 3.63
C LEU A 528 15.72 9.63 2.89
N ALA A 529 16.96 9.36 2.45
CA ALA A 529 17.72 10.33 1.65
C ALA A 529 17.01 10.63 0.33
N PHE A 530 16.48 9.62 -0.36
CA PHE A 530 15.73 9.83 -1.59
C PHE A 530 14.34 10.48 -1.36
N MET A 531 13.67 10.17 -0.25
CA MET A 531 12.47 10.90 0.17
C MET A 531 12.76 12.39 0.40
N ARG A 532 13.89 12.72 1.04
CA ARG A 532 14.31 14.11 1.29
C ARG A 532 14.45 14.95 0.02
N PHE A 533 14.83 14.32 -1.10
CA PHE A 533 15.08 14.99 -2.38
C PHE A 533 13.83 15.05 -3.29
N GLU A 534 12.65 14.80 -2.73
CA GLU A 534 11.38 15.01 -3.42
C GLU A 534 11.26 16.43 -4.02
N GLY A 535 10.91 16.49 -5.31
CA GLY A 535 10.79 17.74 -6.07
C GLY A 535 12.12 18.36 -6.54
N ALA A 536 13.23 18.08 -5.84
CA ALA A 536 14.56 18.58 -6.19
C ALA A 536 15.17 17.83 -7.38
N MET A 537 15.01 16.51 -7.43
CA MET A 537 15.44 15.65 -8.53
C MET A 537 14.33 14.68 -8.94
N LYS A 538 14.40 14.15 -10.17
CA LYS A 538 13.57 13.01 -10.58
C LYS A 538 14.19 11.72 -10.05
N ARG A 539 13.43 10.96 -9.26
CA ARG A 539 13.91 9.79 -8.51
C ARG A 539 13.42 8.50 -9.16
N TYR A 540 14.36 7.65 -9.56
CA TYR A 540 14.12 6.36 -10.19
C TYR A 540 14.53 5.24 -9.24
N GLN A 541 13.60 4.34 -8.91
CA GLN A 541 13.91 3.11 -8.20
C GLN A 541 14.19 2.00 -9.22
N ILE A 542 15.29 1.27 -9.04
CA ILE A 542 15.53 0.02 -9.76
C ILE A 542 14.95 -1.12 -8.91
N ASN A 543 13.80 -1.68 -9.28
CA ASN A 543 13.06 -2.64 -8.47
C ASN A 543 13.69 -4.04 -8.52
N LEU A 544 14.73 -4.27 -7.70
CA LEU A 544 15.42 -5.56 -7.62
C LEU A 544 14.54 -6.68 -7.04
N THR A 545 13.55 -6.33 -6.23
CA THR A 545 12.73 -7.28 -5.47
C THR A 545 11.32 -7.34 -6.02
N ASP A 546 11.16 -7.48 -7.33
CA ASP A 546 9.88 -7.52 -8.08
C ASP A 546 8.89 -8.64 -7.67
N HIS A 547 9.18 -9.37 -6.59
CA HIS A 547 8.45 -10.52 -6.07
C HIS A 547 8.26 -10.46 -4.54
N ALA A 548 8.71 -9.41 -3.85
CA ALA A 548 8.75 -9.41 -2.37
C ALA A 548 8.39 -8.05 -1.75
N PHE A 549 8.50 -7.93 -0.42
CA PHE A 549 8.30 -6.66 0.30
C PHE A 549 9.19 -5.51 -0.21
N TRP A 550 8.66 -4.28 -0.14
CA TRP A 550 9.39 -3.03 -0.37
C TRP A 550 9.02 -1.94 0.65
N LEU A 551 10.02 -1.39 1.34
CA LEU A 551 9.87 -0.19 2.17
C LEU A 551 10.21 1.08 1.37
N GLY A 552 9.46 2.16 1.58
CA GLY A 552 9.73 3.48 1.04
C GLY A 552 9.10 3.70 -0.33
N VAL A 553 7.80 3.47 -0.48
CA VAL A 553 7.07 3.72 -1.76
C VAL A 553 7.07 5.21 -2.16
N ASN A 554 7.40 6.10 -1.21
CA ASN A 554 7.54 7.54 -1.42
C ASN A 554 8.97 7.99 -1.75
N ALA A 555 9.94 7.07 -1.83
CA ALA A 555 11.33 7.39 -2.13
C ALA A 555 11.59 7.62 -3.64
N PHE A 556 10.62 7.36 -4.51
CA PHE A 556 10.80 7.46 -5.95
C PHE A 556 9.58 8.04 -6.68
N ASP A 557 9.85 8.67 -7.81
CA ASP A 557 8.83 9.18 -8.73
C ASP A 557 8.54 8.18 -9.86
N VAL A 558 9.51 7.31 -10.17
CA VAL A 558 9.41 6.25 -11.19
C VAL A 558 9.97 4.95 -10.61
N CYS A 559 9.21 3.87 -10.71
CA CYS A 559 9.66 2.51 -10.43
C CYS A 559 9.99 1.82 -11.76
N LEU A 560 11.25 1.38 -11.90
CA LEU A 560 11.73 0.63 -13.04
C LEU A 560 11.53 -0.87 -12.79
N GLU A 561 10.58 -1.44 -13.52
CA GLU A 561 10.20 -2.84 -13.49
C GLU A 561 10.90 -3.61 -14.61
N PHE A 562 11.32 -4.84 -14.35
CA PHE A 562 11.99 -5.64 -15.38
C PHE A 562 11.02 -6.38 -16.30
N ARG A 563 9.85 -6.74 -15.77
CA ARG A 563 8.87 -7.63 -16.41
C ARG A 563 7.46 -7.31 -15.95
N ASP A 564 6.47 -7.82 -16.68
CA ASP A 564 5.05 -7.55 -16.44
C ASP A 564 4.59 -8.05 -15.07
N PHE A 565 5.11 -9.19 -14.61
CA PHE A 565 4.85 -9.72 -13.27
C PHE A 565 5.20 -8.71 -12.16
N GLY A 566 6.42 -8.15 -12.21
CA GLY A 566 6.88 -7.17 -11.21
C GLY A 566 6.01 -5.92 -11.17
N ALA A 567 5.64 -5.42 -12.34
CA ALA A 567 4.76 -4.27 -12.46
C ALA A 567 3.34 -4.54 -11.92
N ALA A 568 2.77 -5.72 -12.20
CA ALA A 568 1.49 -6.13 -11.64
C ALA A 568 1.55 -6.25 -10.12
N LEU A 569 2.59 -6.88 -9.57
CA LEU A 569 2.79 -6.96 -8.13
C LEU A 569 2.94 -5.59 -7.47
N SER A 570 3.74 -4.70 -8.05
CA SER A 570 3.91 -3.33 -7.55
C SER A 570 2.60 -2.53 -7.56
N ARG A 571 1.76 -2.71 -8.57
CA ARG A 571 0.43 -2.08 -8.62
C ARG A 571 -0.53 -2.69 -7.59
N ASP A 572 -0.68 -4.01 -7.62
CA ASP A 572 -1.77 -4.73 -6.93
C ASP A 572 -1.47 -4.93 -5.44
N HIS A 573 -0.21 -5.18 -5.08
CA HIS A 573 0.17 -5.52 -3.72
C HIS A 573 0.96 -4.42 -2.99
N ARG A 574 1.57 -3.47 -3.72
CA ARG A 574 2.30 -2.34 -3.12
C ARG A 574 1.59 -0.99 -3.25
N GLY A 575 0.48 -0.93 -3.98
CA GLY A 575 -0.26 0.31 -4.21
C GLY A 575 0.51 1.36 -5.02
N ILE A 576 1.50 0.96 -5.82
CA ILE A 576 2.26 1.89 -6.66
C ILE A 576 1.41 2.23 -7.88
N ALA A 577 1.11 3.53 -8.03
CA ALA A 577 0.24 4.00 -9.11
C ALA A 577 0.82 3.66 -10.51
N PRO A 578 0.00 3.17 -11.46
CA PRO A 578 0.47 2.71 -12.77
C PRO A 578 1.31 3.73 -13.53
N GLU A 579 1.02 5.03 -13.39
CA GLU A 579 1.75 6.12 -14.02
C GLU A 579 3.19 6.28 -13.52
N LYS A 580 3.54 5.71 -12.36
CA LYS A 580 4.91 5.64 -11.83
C LYS A 580 5.69 4.44 -12.40
N LEU A 581 5.02 3.44 -12.97
CA LEU A 581 5.68 2.19 -13.40
C LEU A 581 6.24 2.32 -14.82
N ARG A 582 7.49 1.92 -15.04
CA ARG A 582 8.12 1.84 -16.37
C ARG A 582 8.86 0.53 -16.53
N LYS A 583 8.68 -0.15 -17.66
CA LYS A 583 9.39 -1.40 -17.95
C LYS A 583 10.78 -1.10 -18.52
N GLN A 584 11.83 -1.57 -17.87
CA GLN A 584 13.21 -1.55 -18.36
C GLN A 584 13.75 -2.99 -18.26
N PRO A 585 13.54 -3.85 -19.27
CA PRO A 585 14.14 -5.18 -19.29
C PRO A 585 15.66 -5.12 -19.12
N TYR A 586 16.27 -6.17 -18.59
CA TYR A 586 17.72 -6.24 -18.37
C TYR A 586 18.37 -7.34 -19.22
N TYR A 587 19.69 -7.25 -19.34
CA TYR A 587 20.53 -8.22 -20.05
C TYR A 587 21.74 -8.63 -19.18
N PRO A 588 22.29 -9.84 -19.36
CA PRO A 588 23.48 -10.29 -18.65
C PRO A 588 24.75 -9.71 -19.28
N ILE A 589 25.74 -9.36 -18.46
CA ILE A 589 27.07 -8.98 -18.94
C ILE A 589 27.88 -10.24 -19.17
N ILE A 590 28.19 -10.51 -20.44
CA ILE A 590 29.01 -11.66 -20.82
C ILE A 590 30.44 -11.20 -21.13
N ASP A 591 31.39 -11.79 -20.42
CA ASP A 591 32.78 -11.83 -20.87
C ASP A 591 32.99 -13.03 -21.78
N ARG A 592 33.22 -12.77 -23.08
CA ARG A 592 33.43 -13.83 -24.08
C ARG A 592 34.88 -14.33 -24.10
N ASP A 593 35.81 -13.55 -23.56
CA ASP A 593 37.24 -13.81 -23.59
C ASP A 593 37.72 -14.55 -22.33
N GLU A 594 36.97 -14.45 -21.22
CA GLU A 594 37.16 -15.29 -20.05
C GLU A 594 37.19 -16.78 -20.47
N PRO A 595 38.25 -17.55 -20.15
CA PRO A 595 38.34 -18.95 -20.53
C PRO A 595 37.49 -19.85 -19.62
N PHE A 596 37.08 -21.02 -20.12
CA PHE A 596 36.45 -22.03 -19.28
C PHE A 596 37.46 -22.57 -18.24
N ALA A 597 37.16 -22.38 -16.96
CA ALA A 597 38.05 -22.75 -15.86
C ALA A 597 38.00 -24.25 -15.48
N GLY A 598 37.38 -25.08 -16.33
CA GLY A 598 37.34 -26.55 -16.16
C GLY A 598 36.20 -27.05 -15.27
N TYR A 599 36.05 -28.37 -15.22
CA TYR A 599 35.04 -29.06 -14.39
C TYR A 599 35.58 -29.30 -12.97
N PRO A 600 34.70 -29.32 -11.94
CA PRO A 600 35.10 -29.68 -10.57
C PRO A 600 35.27 -31.18 -10.38
N PHE A 601 35.20 -31.96 -11.46
CA PHE A 601 35.29 -33.42 -11.50
C PHE A 601 35.92 -33.88 -12.81
N GLU A 602 36.39 -35.12 -12.84
CA GLU A 602 36.81 -35.75 -14.08
C GLU A 602 35.58 -36.01 -14.96
N ARG A 603 35.60 -35.46 -16.17
CA ARG A 603 34.56 -35.65 -17.19
C ARG A 603 34.93 -36.82 -18.09
N ALA A 604 34.10 -37.86 -18.11
CA ALA A 604 34.16 -38.95 -19.07
C ALA A 604 33.43 -38.56 -20.38
N GLU A 605 33.77 -39.23 -21.48
CA GLU A 605 33.24 -38.92 -22.83
C GLU A 605 31.71 -38.99 -22.91
N ASN A 606 31.09 -39.92 -22.18
CA ASN A 606 29.64 -40.15 -22.20
C ASN A 606 28.88 -39.38 -21.11
N ASP A 607 29.56 -38.58 -20.28
CA ASP A 607 28.89 -37.84 -19.21
C ASP A 607 27.90 -36.80 -19.77
N PHE A 608 26.72 -36.72 -19.16
CA PHE A 608 25.70 -35.71 -19.43
C PHE A 608 25.62 -34.72 -18.26
N ILE A 609 26.11 -33.51 -18.47
CA ILE A 609 26.27 -32.52 -17.39
C ILE A 609 25.03 -31.61 -17.31
N ILE A 610 24.36 -31.70 -16.17
CA ILE A 610 23.24 -30.84 -15.77
C ILE A 610 23.80 -29.75 -14.88
N PHE A 611 23.62 -28.49 -15.26
CA PHE A 611 24.05 -27.36 -14.47
C PHE A 611 22.87 -26.59 -13.87
N THR A 612 23.04 -26.16 -12.62
CA THR A 612 22.13 -25.23 -11.93
C THR A 612 22.96 -24.20 -11.18
N GLY A 613 22.52 -22.95 -11.21
CA GLY A 613 23.21 -21.85 -10.55
C GLY A 613 22.25 -20.94 -9.80
N GLY A 614 22.67 -20.46 -8.62
CA GLY A 614 21.92 -19.51 -7.81
C GLY A 614 21.94 -19.84 -6.31
N PHE A 615 21.30 -19.01 -5.49
CA PHE A 615 21.18 -19.28 -4.07
C PHE A 615 20.32 -20.52 -3.79
N LEU A 616 20.78 -21.38 -2.89
CA LEU A 616 20.16 -22.70 -2.65
C LEU A 616 18.74 -22.60 -2.09
N TYR A 617 18.42 -21.54 -1.34
CA TYR A 617 17.06 -21.35 -0.81
C TYR A 617 15.99 -21.42 -1.91
N LYS A 618 16.34 -21.05 -3.14
CA LYS A 618 15.42 -21.10 -4.30
C LYS A 618 14.98 -22.51 -4.69
N SER A 619 15.79 -23.50 -4.35
CA SER A 619 15.58 -24.92 -4.61
C SER A 619 14.90 -25.67 -3.45
N ILE A 620 14.54 -24.98 -2.36
CA ILE A 620 14.04 -25.60 -1.12
C ILE A 620 12.54 -25.40 -0.99
N ASP A 621 11.78 -26.47 -0.86
CA ASP A 621 10.33 -26.48 -0.63
C ASP A 621 9.92 -27.77 0.09
N PRO A 622 8.74 -27.82 0.73
CA PRO A 622 8.30 -29.00 1.48
C PRO A 622 8.33 -30.30 0.68
N GLU A 623 8.00 -30.23 -0.61
CA GLU A 623 7.92 -31.39 -1.50
C GLU A 623 9.28 -31.78 -2.12
N LYS A 624 10.34 -31.03 -1.81
CA LYS A 624 11.68 -31.14 -2.41
C LYS A 624 11.60 -31.18 -3.94
N THR A 625 10.77 -30.32 -4.53
CA THR A 625 10.38 -30.32 -5.96
C THR A 625 11.60 -30.40 -6.88
N TYR A 626 12.57 -29.49 -6.71
CA TYR A 626 13.78 -29.47 -7.53
C TYR A 626 14.62 -30.76 -7.38
N TYR A 627 14.82 -31.22 -6.15
CA TYR A 627 15.62 -32.42 -5.88
C TYR A 627 14.96 -33.70 -6.37
N ARG A 628 13.62 -33.76 -6.39
CA ARG A 628 12.87 -34.86 -7.02
C ARG A 628 13.04 -34.87 -8.54
N LEU A 629 13.02 -33.72 -9.21
CA LEU A 629 13.31 -33.64 -10.65
C LEU A 629 14.70 -34.16 -10.95
N VAL A 630 15.73 -33.63 -10.27
CA VAL A 630 17.11 -34.07 -10.49
C VAL A 630 17.30 -35.53 -10.12
N GLY A 631 16.76 -35.97 -8.98
CA GLY A 631 16.81 -37.36 -8.55
C GLY A 631 16.20 -38.31 -9.59
N SER A 632 15.10 -37.93 -10.26
CA SER A 632 14.50 -38.73 -11.32
C SER A 632 15.44 -38.90 -12.53
N LEU A 633 16.21 -37.86 -12.88
CA LEU A 633 17.18 -37.91 -13.97
C LEU A 633 18.40 -38.74 -13.60
N LEU A 634 18.94 -38.56 -12.38
CA LEU A 634 20.08 -39.33 -11.91
C LEU A 634 19.76 -40.83 -11.79
N ALA A 635 18.54 -41.17 -11.38
CA ALA A 635 18.07 -42.55 -11.33
C ALA A 635 17.93 -43.20 -12.71
N ALA A 636 17.34 -42.48 -13.67
CA ALA A 636 17.06 -43.01 -15.01
C ALA A 636 18.30 -43.07 -15.92
N PHE A 637 19.24 -42.13 -15.78
CA PHE A 637 20.37 -41.95 -16.69
C PHE A 637 21.69 -42.05 -15.94
N PRO A 638 22.37 -43.22 -15.91
CA PRO A 638 23.62 -43.42 -15.17
C PRO A 638 24.76 -42.45 -15.53
N GLN A 639 24.74 -41.91 -16.76
CA GLN A 639 25.71 -40.96 -17.27
C GLN A 639 25.46 -39.50 -16.83
N ALA A 640 24.29 -39.20 -16.26
CA ALA A 640 23.98 -37.82 -15.86
C ALA A 640 24.79 -37.40 -14.62
N LYS A 641 25.28 -36.17 -14.59
CA LYS A 641 25.94 -35.55 -13.43
C LYS A 641 25.31 -34.20 -13.15
N LEU A 642 24.91 -33.94 -11.90
CA LEU A 642 24.46 -32.61 -11.46
C LEU A 642 25.65 -31.80 -10.97
N TRP A 643 25.77 -30.58 -11.47
CA TRP A 643 26.66 -29.55 -10.95
C TRP A 643 25.84 -28.34 -10.52
N TYR A 644 25.78 -28.10 -9.21
CA TYR A 644 25.12 -26.95 -8.61
C TYR A 644 26.16 -25.91 -8.17
N ALA A 645 26.08 -24.68 -8.64
CA ALA A 645 26.94 -23.57 -8.20
C ALA A 645 26.13 -22.53 -7.41
N GLY A 646 26.45 -22.32 -6.13
CA GLY A 646 25.67 -21.41 -5.30
C GLY A 646 25.99 -21.43 -3.81
N TYR A 647 25.32 -20.56 -3.06
CA TYR A 647 25.45 -20.41 -1.60
C TYR A 647 24.11 -20.57 -0.88
N GLY A 648 24.12 -21.01 0.37
CA GLY A 648 22.93 -21.16 1.22
C GLY A 648 22.90 -22.48 1.97
N ASP A 649 21.73 -22.80 2.52
CA ASP A 649 21.43 -24.10 3.13
C ASP A 649 21.53 -25.22 2.08
N ASP A 650 22.51 -26.11 2.26
CA ASP A 650 22.84 -27.20 1.34
C ASP A 650 22.40 -28.58 1.84
N THR A 651 21.52 -28.63 2.86
CA THR A 651 21.08 -29.88 3.50
C THR A 651 20.49 -30.87 2.49
N ASP A 652 19.48 -30.44 1.70
CA ASP A 652 18.86 -31.30 0.69
C ASP A 652 19.82 -31.67 -0.45
N LEU A 653 20.72 -30.75 -0.82
CA LEU A 653 21.74 -31.03 -1.83
C LEU A 653 22.72 -32.10 -1.35
N LYS A 654 23.13 -32.05 -0.07
CA LYS A 654 23.98 -33.07 0.56
C LYS A 654 23.30 -34.43 0.64
N GLU A 655 21.99 -34.47 0.91
CA GLU A 655 21.21 -35.72 0.85
C GLU A 655 21.25 -36.32 -0.57
N LEU A 656 21.06 -35.48 -1.60
CA LEU A 656 21.15 -35.93 -2.99
C LEU A 656 22.58 -36.40 -3.36
N MET A 657 23.62 -35.71 -2.87
CA MET A 657 25.01 -36.11 -3.04
C MET A 657 25.31 -37.47 -2.39
N ALA A 658 24.75 -37.73 -1.20
CA ALA A 658 24.90 -39.01 -0.53
C ALA A 658 24.15 -40.13 -1.26
N ALA A 659 22.98 -39.84 -1.84
CA ALA A 659 22.20 -40.80 -2.64
C ALA A 659 22.85 -41.15 -3.98
N TYR A 660 23.61 -40.23 -4.58
CA TYR A 660 24.30 -40.41 -5.86
C TYR A 660 25.80 -40.06 -5.78
N PRO A 661 26.63 -40.86 -5.08
CA PRO A 661 28.04 -40.56 -4.88
C PRO A 661 28.80 -40.39 -6.20
N GLY A 662 29.60 -39.33 -6.30
CA GLY A 662 30.42 -39.04 -7.49
C GLY A 662 29.63 -38.51 -8.71
N ARG A 663 28.34 -38.20 -8.54
CA ARG A 663 27.48 -37.67 -9.63
C ARG A 663 26.81 -36.34 -9.31
N VAL A 664 26.94 -35.84 -8.09
CA VAL A 664 26.40 -34.55 -7.68
C VAL A 664 27.53 -33.72 -7.07
N PHE A 665 27.68 -32.50 -7.55
CA PHE A 665 28.79 -31.61 -7.20
C PHE A 665 28.27 -30.23 -6.83
N HIS A 666 28.77 -29.70 -5.72
CA HIS A 666 28.44 -28.37 -5.23
C HIS A 666 29.68 -27.48 -5.24
N THR A 667 29.60 -26.31 -5.89
CA THR A 667 30.70 -25.33 -5.92
C THR A 667 30.20 -23.94 -5.57
N ALA A 668 31.14 -23.04 -5.25
CA ALA A 668 30.90 -21.61 -5.22
C ALA A 668 30.52 -21.05 -6.61
N GLU A 669 29.99 -19.83 -6.65
CA GLU A 669 29.80 -19.08 -7.90
C GLU A 669 31.13 -18.82 -8.61
N ARG A 670 31.08 -18.73 -9.95
CA ARG A 670 32.28 -18.61 -10.81
C ARG A 670 32.17 -17.41 -11.75
N LYS A 671 33.32 -16.86 -12.13
CA LYS A 671 33.41 -15.73 -13.08
C LYS A 671 33.19 -16.17 -14.53
N ASP A 672 33.58 -17.40 -14.88
CA ASP A 672 33.44 -17.97 -16.23
C ASP A 672 32.04 -18.55 -16.52
N LEU A 673 30.99 -18.04 -15.87
CA LEU A 673 29.64 -18.58 -15.89
C LEU A 673 29.08 -18.82 -17.30
N PHE A 674 29.28 -17.86 -18.20
CA PHE A 674 28.84 -17.98 -19.59
C PHE A 674 29.58 -19.11 -20.32
N GLN A 675 30.90 -19.22 -20.13
CA GLN A 675 31.66 -20.31 -20.74
C GLN A 675 31.26 -21.65 -20.15
N LEU A 676 31.10 -21.73 -18.83
CA LEU A 676 30.61 -22.93 -18.16
C LEU A 676 29.31 -23.42 -18.82
N LEU A 677 28.32 -22.54 -18.99
CA LEU A 677 27.04 -22.91 -19.63
C LEU A 677 27.21 -23.40 -21.08
N ARG A 678 28.23 -22.91 -21.81
CA ARG A 678 28.56 -23.45 -23.14
C ARG A 678 29.16 -24.86 -23.09
N HIS A 679 29.74 -25.26 -21.95
CA HIS A 679 30.46 -26.52 -21.77
C HIS A 679 29.66 -27.61 -21.01
N VAL A 680 28.40 -27.34 -20.64
CA VAL A 680 27.47 -28.31 -20.07
C VAL A 680 26.41 -28.69 -21.10
N ASP A 681 25.70 -29.79 -20.84
CA ASP A 681 24.73 -30.35 -21.79
C ASP A 681 23.30 -29.84 -21.54
N MET A 682 22.98 -29.49 -20.28
CA MET A 682 21.68 -28.96 -19.89
C MET A 682 21.81 -27.90 -18.80
N TYR A 683 20.98 -26.85 -18.88
CA TYR A 683 20.72 -25.97 -17.74
C TYR A 683 19.34 -26.28 -17.17
N LEU A 684 19.29 -26.55 -15.87
CA LEU A 684 18.04 -26.70 -15.13
C LEU A 684 17.93 -25.53 -14.16
N ASN A 685 16.84 -24.78 -14.25
CA ASN A 685 16.61 -23.68 -13.33
C ASN A 685 16.23 -24.20 -11.93
N THR A 686 16.41 -23.35 -10.92
CA THR A 686 15.93 -23.60 -9.58
C THR A 686 14.40 -23.59 -9.55
N SER A 687 13.81 -24.41 -8.68
CA SER A 687 12.37 -24.54 -8.46
C SER A 687 12.12 -24.81 -6.97
N PRO A 688 11.04 -24.28 -6.37
CA PRO A 688 9.97 -23.53 -7.00
C PRO A 688 10.39 -22.12 -7.44
N GLN A 689 11.40 -21.50 -6.84
CA GLN A 689 11.80 -20.14 -7.22
C GLN A 689 12.85 -20.12 -8.31
N MET A 690 12.61 -19.34 -9.36
CA MET A 690 13.48 -19.32 -10.53
C MET A 690 14.58 -18.24 -10.47
N GLY A 691 15.70 -18.51 -11.11
CA GLY A 691 16.80 -17.56 -11.32
C GLY A 691 16.66 -16.80 -12.63
N GLY A 692 16.30 -15.51 -12.58
CA GLY A 692 16.14 -14.68 -13.78
C GLY A 692 17.41 -14.52 -14.61
N LEU A 693 18.48 -13.97 -14.02
CA LEU A 693 19.75 -13.74 -14.71
C LEU A 693 20.36 -15.03 -15.28
N MET A 694 20.31 -16.12 -14.52
CA MET A 694 20.82 -17.42 -14.95
C MET A 694 20.04 -17.99 -16.16
N THR A 695 18.72 -17.78 -16.21
CA THR A 695 17.88 -18.13 -17.36
C THR A 695 18.41 -17.45 -18.64
N GLN A 696 18.72 -16.16 -18.55
CA GLN A 696 19.22 -15.39 -19.69
C GLN A 696 20.62 -15.84 -20.11
N TYR A 697 21.52 -16.10 -19.16
CA TYR A 697 22.84 -16.66 -19.49
C TYR A 697 22.73 -18.02 -20.20
N ALA A 698 21.85 -18.90 -19.74
CA ALA A 698 21.66 -20.22 -20.36
C ALA A 698 21.13 -20.08 -21.79
N ALA A 699 20.10 -19.26 -21.97
CA ALA A 699 19.52 -18.98 -23.28
C ALA A 699 20.57 -18.46 -24.26
N LEU A 700 21.41 -17.49 -23.84
CA LEU A 700 22.50 -16.95 -24.67
C LEU A 700 23.62 -17.95 -24.95
N ALA A 701 23.88 -18.88 -24.03
CA ALA A 701 24.83 -19.97 -24.23
C ALA A 701 24.27 -21.07 -25.15
N GLY A 702 23.02 -20.96 -25.60
CA GLY A 702 22.34 -21.95 -26.43
C GLY A 702 21.86 -23.16 -25.63
N ARG A 703 21.67 -23.02 -24.32
CA ARG A 703 21.16 -24.07 -23.42
C ARG A 703 19.70 -23.79 -23.08
N PRO A 704 18.75 -24.64 -23.52
CA PRO A 704 17.33 -24.49 -23.18
C PRO A 704 17.16 -24.41 -21.66
N PRO A 705 16.65 -23.28 -21.12
CA PRO A 705 16.48 -23.16 -19.69
C PRO A 705 15.16 -23.81 -19.30
N PHE A 706 15.20 -25.04 -18.80
CA PHE A 706 14.00 -25.70 -18.29
C PHE A 706 13.56 -25.05 -16.98
N LEU A 707 12.27 -24.69 -16.92
CA LEU A 707 11.64 -23.92 -15.84
C LEU A 707 10.42 -24.70 -15.36
N LEU A 708 10.41 -25.10 -14.08
CA LEU A 708 9.21 -25.56 -13.40
C LEU A 708 8.76 -24.46 -12.44
N ASP A 709 7.62 -23.88 -12.74
CA ASP A 709 6.97 -22.85 -11.94
C ASP A 709 5.57 -23.34 -11.53
N PRO A 710 5.43 -24.02 -10.39
CA PRO A 710 4.13 -24.53 -9.96
C PRO A 710 3.12 -23.43 -9.61
N TYR A 711 3.52 -22.16 -9.56
CA TYR A 711 2.67 -21.02 -9.18
C TYR A 711 2.47 -19.98 -10.29
N ALA A 712 3.06 -20.20 -11.48
CA ALA A 712 2.96 -19.31 -12.64
C ALA A 712 3.36 -17.84 -12.40
N GLY A 713 4.27 -17.57 -11.46
CA GLY A 713 4.72 -16.21 -11.09
C GLY A 713 6.03 -15.75 -11.77
N SER A 714 6.62 -16.59 -12.61
CA SER A 714 7.96 -16.39 -13.16
C SER A 714 7.96 -16.13 -14.66
N ALA A 715 6.78 -15.86 -15.23
CA ALA A 715 6.64 -15.42 -16.61
C ALA A 715 7.41 -14.11 -16.87
N GLY A 716 7.87 -13.95 -18.10
CA GLY A 716 8.51 -12.75 -18.63
C GLY A 716 10.02 -12.68 -18.40
N LEU A 717 10.70 -13.82 -18.17
CA LEU A 717 12.16 -13.86 -18.04
C LEU A 717 12.88 -13.83 -19.40
N LEU A 718 12.23 -14.35 -20.43
CA LEU A 718 12.67 -14.33 -21.83
C LEU A 718 11.55 -13.77 -22.71
N PHE A 719 11.91 -13.10 -23.79
CA PHE A 719 11.00 -12.83 -24.89
C PHE A 719 10.68 -14.13 -25.63
N HIS A 720 9.44 -14.27 -26.11
CA HIS A 720 8.97 -15.47 -26.81
C HIS A 720 9.03 -16.76 -25.96
N GLU A 721 9.00 -16.66 -24.62
CA GLU A 721 9.13 -17.82 -23.73
C GLU A 721 8.08 -18.93 -23.99
N GLU A 722 6.85 -18.53 -24.34
CA GLU A 722 5.74 -19.44 -24.65
C GLU A 722 6.04 -20.30 -25.90
N ASP A 723 6.79 -19.77 -26.87
CA ASP A 723 7.20 -20.48 -28.09
C ASP A 723 8.34 -21.48 -27.84
N LEU A 724 8.99 -21.39 -26.67
CA LEU A 724 10.12 -22.24 -26.33
C LEU A 724 9.71 -23.57 -25.71
N GLY A 725 8.50 -23.77 -25.19
CA GLY A 725 8.12 -25.07 -24.58
C GLY A 725 9.13 -25.61 -23.55
N VAL A 726 9.78 -24.71 -22.82
CA VAL A 726 10.71 -25.01 -21.71
C VAL A 726 10.15 -24.55 -20.36
N PHE A 727 8.95 -23.96 -20.36
CA PHE A 727 8.23 -23.51 -19.18
C PHE A 727 7.10 -24.48 -18.86
N PHE A 728 7.05 -24.94 -17.61
CA PHE A 728 6.12 -25.93 -17.13
C PHE A 728 5.52 -25.47 -15.81
N THR A 729 4.23 -25.71 -15.62
CA THR A 729 3.56 -25.54 -14.31
C THR A 729 3.25 -26.89 -13.65
N ASP A 730 3.32 -27.98 -14.41
CA ASP A 730 3.10 -29.34 -13.94
C ASP A 730 4.43 -30.10 -13.81
N PHE A 731 4.57 -30.82 -12.69
CA PHE A 731 5.78 -31.56 -12.36
C PHE A 731 6.04 -32.73 -13.31
N GLU A 732 5.00 -33.49 -13.68
CA GLU A 732 5.16 -34.69 -14.50
C GLU A 732 5.40 -34.33 -15.97
N GLU A 733 4.78 -33.26 -16.47
CA GLU A 733 5.08 -32.70 -17.79
C GLU A 733 6.54 -32.22 -17.88
N CYS A 734 7.00 -31.47 -16.87
CA CYS A 734 8.39 -31.03 -16.79
C CYS A 734 9.35 -32.22 -16.73
N ARG A 735 9.05 -33.20 -15.88
CA ARG A 735 9.84 -34.43 -15.73
C ARG A 735 9.93 -35.19 -17.05
N ALA A 736 8.81 -35.37 -17.77
CA ALA A 736 8.77 -36.06 -19.05
C ALA A 736 9.60 -35.32 -20.12
N ALA A 737 9.50 -33.99 -20.17
CA ALA A 737 10.29 -33.18 -21.09
C ALA A 737 11.80 -33.27 -20.80
N LEU A 738 12.19 -33.21 -19.53
CA LEU A 738 13.59 -33.38 -19.11
C LEU A 738 14.13 -34.77 -19.45
N HIS A 739 13.37 -35.84 -19.20
CA HIS A 739 13.78 -37.20 -19.55
C HIS A 739 13.97 -37.35 -21.06
N ARG A 740 13.01 -36.85 -21.85
CA ARG A 740 13.13 -36.84 -23.32
C ARG A 740 14.34 -36.04 -23.79
N PHE A 741 14.66 -34.92 -23.14
CA PHE A 741 15.84 -34.11 -23.50
C PHE A 741 17.17 -34.84 -23.27
N VAL A 742 17.26 -35.68 -22.24
CA VAL A 742 18.45 -36.51 -21.99
C VAL A 742 18.51 -37.70 -22.95
N GLU A 743 17.37 -38.32 -23.25
CA GLU A 743 17.28 -39.55 -24.05
C GLU A 743 17.36 -39.33 -25.58
N ASP A 744 16.74 -38.26 -26.10
CA ASP A 744 16.59 -38.02 -27.55
C ASP A 744 17.47 -36.84 -28.02
N PRO A 745 18.61 -37.11 -28.68
CA PRO A 745 19.49 -36.08 -29.21
C PRO A 745 18.82 -35.21 -30.30
N SER A 746 17.82 -35.73 -31.02
CA SER A 746 17.12 -34.98 -32.06
C SER A 746 16.20 -33.94 -31.44
N TYR A 747 15.44 -34.32 -30.41
CA TYR A 747 14.62 -33.39 -29.63
C TYR A 747 15.48 -32.32 -28.95
N ARG A 748 16.62 -32.72 -28.36
CA ARG A 748 17.59 -31.76 -27.80
C ARG A 748 18.02 -30.71 -28.82
N LYS A 749 18.49 -31.16 -29.98
CA LYS A 749 18.94 -30.28 -31.06
C LYS A 749 17.82 -29.36 -31.55
N GLU A 750 16.59 -29.87 -31.65
CA GLU A 750 15.42 -29.08 -32.02
C GLU A 750 15.17 -27.95 -31.01
N LEU A 751 15.20 -28.23 -29.69
CA LEU A 751 15.06 -27.19 -28.68
C LEU A 751 16.17 -26.14 -28.80
N GLU A 752 17.44 -26.56 -28.92
CA GLU A 752 18.61 -25.68 -29.08
C GLU A 752 18.51 -24.80 -30.34
N GLU A 753 18.00 -25.32 -31.46
CA GLU A 753 17.80 -24.52 -32.68
C GLU A 753 16.66 -23.51 -32.54
N ARG A 754 15.59 -23.82 -31.79
CA ARG A 754 14.51 -22.85 -31.54
C ARG A 754 15.00 -21.64 -30.73
N LEU A 755 15.94 -21.83 -29.80
CA LEU A 755 16.55 -20.69 -29.08
C LEU A 755 17.22 -19.68 -30.03
N LYS A 756 17.77 -20.16 -31.15
CA LYS A 756 18.44 -19.31 -32.17
C LYS A 756 17.46 -18.57 -33.08
N LYS A 757 16.19 -19.01 -33.12
CA LYS A 757 15.16 -18.44 -34.00
C LYS A 757 14.66 -17.07 -33.52
N TYR A 758 14.72 -16.83 -32.22
CA TYR A 758 14.14 -15.65 -31.59
C TYR A 758 15.20 -14.80 -30.91
N GLN A 759 14.95 -13.49 -30.84
CA GLN A 759 15.68 -12.62 -29.91
C GLN A 759 15.04 -12.77 -28.53
N LEU A 760 15.71 -13.51 -27.64
CA LEU A 760 15.14 -13.92 -26.34
C LEU A 760 15.30 -12.89 -25.23
N ILE A 761 16.17 -11.90 -25.42
CA ILE A 761 16.42 -10.85 -24.45
C ILE A 761 16.67 -9.52 -25.17
N ILE A 762 16.63 -8.43 -24.41
CA ILE A 762 17.04 -7.12 -24.89
C ILE A 762 18.55 -7.08 -25.16
N THR A 763 18.97 -6.35 -26.19
CA THR A 763 20.38 -6.05 -26.47
C THR A 763 20.88 -4.87 -25.63
N GLU A 764 22.20 -4.67 -25.56
CA GLU A 764 22.76 -3.49 -24.87
C GLU A 764 22.27 -2.18 -25.51
N ASP A 765 22.19 -2.09 -26.83
CA ASP A 765 21.76 -0.88 -27.52
C ASP A 765 20.28 -0.59 -27.27
N GLU A 766 19.40 -1.59 -27.37
CA GLU A 766 17.98 -1.43 -27.03
C GLU A 766 17.77 -1.05 -25.56
N PHE A 767 18.58 -1.59 -24.64
CA PHE A 767 18.56 -1.18 -23.23
C PHE A 767 18.90 0.30 -23.08
N ASN A 768 19.97 0.76 -23.73
CA ASN A 768 20.43 2.15 -23.67
C ASN A 768 19.37 3.09 -24.24
N GLU A 769 18.83 2.78 -25.42
CA GLU A 769 17.80 3.56 -26.09
C GLU A 769 16.51 3.64 -25.26
N ASN A 770 16.09 2.53 -24.64
CA ASN A 770 14.91 2.53 -23.79
C ASN A 770 15.12 3.34 -22.51
N LEU A 771 16.30 3.23 -21.88
CA LEU A 771 16.62 4.02 -20.69
C LEU A 771 16.65 5.51 -21.03
N GLU A 772 17.27 5.89 -22.15
CA GLU A 772 17.29 7.28 -22.62
C GLU A 772 15.87 7.82 -22.86
N GLU A 773 14.98 7.04 -23.47
CA GLU A 773 13.58 7.42 -23.68
C GLU A 773 12.81 7.58 -22.36
N ILE A 774 13.07 6.71 -21.37
CA ILE A 774 12.49 6.83 -20.03
C ILE A 774 12.98 8.11 -19.34
N LEU A 775 14.25 8.46 -19.47
CA LEU A 775 14.83 9.64 -18.82
C LEU A 775 14.43 10.96 -19.49
N THR A 776 14.32 10.97 -20.82
CA THR A 776 14.09 12.21 -21.59
C THR A 776 12.60 12.47 -21.84
N ARG A 777 11.80 11.43 -22.08
CA ARG A 777 10.37 11.53 -22.40
C ARG A 777 9.45 10.97 -21.34
N GLY A 778 10.00 10.27 -20.34
CA GLY A 778 9.18 9.62 -19.31
C GLY A 778 8.37 8.44 -19.85
N MET A 779 8.77 7.83 -20.96
CA MET A 779 8.07 6.70 -21.60
C MET A 779 9.01 5.50 -21.76
N SER A 780 8.47 4.29 -21.68
CA SER A 780 9.20 3.07 -22.05
C SER A 780 8.71 2.58 -23.41
N ARG A 781 9.63 2.09 -24.23
CA ARG A 781 9.38 1.37 -25.49
C ARG A 781 8.73 0.00 -25.26
N TYR A 782 8.83 -0.52 -24.04
CA TYR A 782 8.24 -1.79 -23.64
C TYR A 782 6.99 -1.52 -22.80
N PRO A 783 5.78 -1.63 -23.39
CA PRO A 783 4.56 -1.43 -22.63
C PRO A 783 4.41 -2.50 -21.55
N ILE A 784 3.82 -2.10 -20.43
CA ILE A 784 3.50 -3.01 -19.33
C ILE A 784 2.15 -3.65 -19.63
N ARG A 785 2.11 -4.97 -19.58
CA ARG A 785 0.86 -5.71 -19.40
C ARG A 785 0.70 -5.99 -17.93
N PHE A 786 -0.52 -5.90 -17.41
CA PHE A 786 -0.81 -6.19 -16.01
C PHE A 786 -1.53 -7.53 -15.90
N PRO A 787 -0.80 -8.66 -15.90
CA PRO A 787 -1.40 -9.96 -15.65
C PRO A 787 -2.00 -10.03 -14.24
N LYS A 788 -2.96 -10.93 -14.04
CA LYS A 788 -3.39 -11.28 -12.69
C LYS A 788 -2.26 -12.08 -12.03
N VAL A 789 -1.83 -11.63 -10.86
CA VAL A 789 -0.79 -12.30 -10.06
C VAL A 789 -1.45 -12.92 -8.83
N ASP A 790 -1.18 -14.19 -8.56
CA ASP A 790 -1.62 -14.89 -7.34
C ASP A 790 -0.41 -15.21 -6.50
N MET A 791 -0.33 -14.61 -5.31
CA MET A 791 0.84 -14.69 -4.45
C MET A 791 0.76 -15.78 -3.37
N ARG A 792 -0.39 -16.45 -3.22
CA ARG A 792 -0.64 -17.37 -2.09
C ARG A 792 0.40 -18.47 -1.95
N PHE A 793 0.75 -19.13 -3.05
CA PHE A 793 1.78 -20.18 -3.01
C PHE A 793 3.14 -19.62 -2.61
N GLN A 794 3.48 -18.42 -3.10
CA GLN A 794 4.73 -17.78 -2.74
C GLN A 794 4.73 -17.37 -1.27
N GLU A 795 3.63 -16.79 -0.77
CA GLU A 795 3.40 -16.48 0.63
C GLU A 795 3.58 -17.73 1.51
N ASP A 796 2.90 -18.83 1.19
CA ASP A 796 3.02 -20.10 1.92
C ASP A 796 4.46 -20.63 1.95
N LEU A 797 5.17 -20.54 0.82
CA LEU A 797 6.55 -21.00 0.70
C LEU A 797 7.53 -20.14 1.53
N TYR A 798 7.40 -18.82 1.47
CA TYR A 798 8.22 -17.92 2.29
C TYR A 798 7.91 -18.12 3.77
N LEU A 799 6.63 -18.24 4.12
CA LEU A 799 6.18 -18.52 5.49
C LEU A 799 6.81 -19.79 6.03
N TRP A 800 6.66 -20.91 5.30
CA TRP A 800 7.23 -22.19 5.69
C TRP A 800 8.75 -22.13 5.88
N ARG A 801 9.48 -21.49 4.94
CA ARG A 801 10.93 -21.32 5.05
C ARG A 801 11.33 -20.45 6.25
N PHE A 802 10.53 -19.44 6.57
CA PHE A 802 10.80 -18.55 7.69
C PHE A 802 10.57 -19.26 9.03
N ILE A 803 9.49 -20.03 9.16
CA ILE A 803 9.10 -20.64 10.45
C ILE A 803 9.73 -22.02 10.71
N LYS A 804 10.18 -22.74 9.67
CA LYS A 804 10.77 -24.09 9.83
C LYS A 804 11.99 -24.10 10.75
N ASP A 805 12.73 -22.99 10.79
CA ASP A 805 13.96 -22.84 11.56
C ASP A 805 13.73 -22.12 12.91
N LEU A 806 12.50 -21.67 13.19
CA LEU A 806 12.15 -21.06 14.47
C LEU A 806 11.97 -22.13 15.55
N PRO A 807 12.53 -21.93 16.76
CA PRO A 807 12.28 -22.82 17.88
C PRO A 807 10.79 -22.88 18.20
N ASP A 808 10.35 -24.06 18.66
CA ASP A 808 8.96 -24.31 19.06
C ASP A 808 8.47 -23.40 20.19
#